data_AF-A0A3R7VKW8-F1
#
_entry.id   AF-A0A3R7VKW8-F1
#
_cell.length_a   1.000
_cell.length_b   1.000
_cell.length_c   1.000
_cell.angle_alpha   90.00
_cell.angle_beta   90.00
_cell.angle_gamma   90.00
#
_symmetry.space_group_name_H-M   'P 1'
#
loop_
_entity.id
_entity.type
_entity.pdbx_description
1 polymer ?
#
loop_
_entity_poly.entity_id
_entity_poly.type
_entity_poly.pdbx_seq_one_letter_code
_entity_poly.pdbx_strand_id
1 'polypeptide(L)'
;MARFLKFCFINITLIGMSACELGDSKESTYLSTNSHSVQKNQRFSYKPDSSTQEDISYHSKTLNAQSTTGTSNLSVSWDMDNNGTADALTDGLLLLRYAFGLRGSSLIKGVIAEDSSLSLAEIEAEIETTLLIADIDGDGQVDALTDGLILLRHLFGLSGDSLVFGAIPAEATRSSVIEITDYLISYMPVDISEPSTVTISGKVTFDLIPFKTFGGGLDFDNIYAAPSRKVVVEALDNSGNMVISSNTDENGNYTFETAKDLELRVRVSAKMIQNSNVSWDVQVRDNTTTVANENLLYVTDSSPFTTSQNIIKNIHLPAGRNGGNSGIRSAAPFAILDTVYDSMQTVVDVEPTITFPPLEIYWSSNNNTSSGSPENGDLGSSYFQSPKKIYILGDENSDADEYDRHVIAHEWIHYFEDNLSRSDSLGGSHSQEDRLDMRVAFSEGLANALSAIITNDPIYRDSDAFFPYFGWSMNLEDGYTPYPGWFSESSVQNIIYDLYDATSDGVDDIELGFGPIYSTLTSDEYKNNDYLISIFPFAKILKDQQPESVDNAVNTLMNTHQIYGLGNDGSGETNDGGISSSLPVFRNITTSNGAIEICYNNNAGIQNKLGNKTYIVFEAINSGTYSISLSPKNPASYSTDADLSIFKSGITLGQDYSAQNNGSANLFIALTAGKHIIETGVWDPNQSIALGSYCYNLDITGF
;
A
#
# COMPACT_ATOMS: atom_id res chain seq x y z
N MET A 1 37.63 59.59 6.36
CA MET A 1 36.50 58.71 5.99
C MET A 1 36.90 57.39 5.32
N ALA A 2 37.62 57.36 4.19
CA ALA A 2 37.96 56.10 3.48
C ALA A 2 38.86 55.11 4.27
N ARG A 3 39.54 55.55 5.34
CA ARG A 3 40.32 54.69 6.24
C ARG A 3 39.52 54.10 7.41
N PHE A 4 38.36 54.67 7.76
CA PHE A 4 37.56 54.22 8.91
C PHE A 4 36.56 53.13 8.51
N LEU A 5 35.96 53.25 7.32
CA LEU A 5 35.22 52.15 6.68
C LEU A 5 36.11 50.91 6.49
N LYS A 6 37.41 51.10 6.21
CA LYS A 6 38.36 49.98 6.14
C LYS A 6 38.55 49.25 7.48
N PHE A 7 38.30 49.88 8.63
CA PHE A 7 38.50 49.27 9.94
C PHE A 7 37.32 48.39 10.38
N CYS A 8 36.07 48.76 10.05
CA CYS A 8 34.91 47.87 10.28
C CYS A 8 34.94 46.62 9.39
N PHE A 9 35.48 46.73 8.16
CA PHE A 9 35.55 45.61 7.22
C PHE A 9 36.72 44.61 7.47
N ILE A 10 37.74 44.96 8.27
CA ILE A 10 38.90 44.07 8.48
C ILE A 10 38.63 42.92 9.47
N ASN A 11 37.57 43.00 10.29
CA ASN A 11 37.23 41.93 11.25
C ASN A 11 36.14 40.96 10.79
N ILE A 12 35.63 41.08 9.57
CA ILE A 12 34.73 40.07 8.98
C ILE A 12 35.61 39.10 8.17
N THR A 13 36.17 38.10 8.86
CA THR A 13 36.80 36.96 8.17
C THR A 13 35.67 36.02 7.73
N LEU A 14 35.28 36.08 6.46
CA LEU A 14 34.39 35.08 5.85
C LEU A 14 35.09 33.70 5.87
N ILE A 15 34.52 32.75 6.61
CA ILE A 15 34.75 31.33 6.38
C ILE A 15 33.41 30.72 5.96
N GLY A 16 33.32 30.36 4.68
CA GLY A 16 32.51 29.23 4.21
C GLY A 16 31.07 29.49 3.77
N MET A 17 30.87 30.06 2.58
CA MET A 17 29.76 29.67 1.68
C MET A 17 30.31 29.60 0.25
N SER A 18 30.36 28.40 -0.31
CA SER A 18 30.75 28.15 -1.71
C SER A 18 29.48 27.95 -2.51
N ALA A 19 29.23 28.83 -3.49
CA ALA A 19 28.22 28.64 -4.53
C ALA A 19 28.91 28.20 -5.85
N CYS A 20 28.16 27.41 -6.63
CA CYS A 20 28.46 26.84 -7.94
C CYS A 20 29.32 27.69 -8.88
N GLU A 21 30.27 27.04 -9.55
CA GLU A 21 30.59 27.35 -10.96
C GLU A 21 31.15 26.11 -11.69
N LEU A 22 30.75 25.98 -12.97
CA LEU A 22 31.12 24.94 -13.93
C LEU A 22 32.58 25.09 -14.42
N GLY A 23 33.31 23.98 -14.63
CA GLY A 23 34.45 23.95 -15.55
C GLY A 23 35.65 23.08 -15.17
N ASP A 24 35.66 21.85 -15.68
CA ASP A 24 36.75 20.90 -15.99
C ASP A 24 38.18 21.02 -15.41
N SER A 25 38.60 19.87 -14.85
CA SER A 25 39.84 19.11 -15.10
C SER A 25 40.95 19.03 -14.03
N LYS A 26 41.26 17.76 -13.72
CA LYS A 26 42.50 17.11 -13.23
C LYS A 26 42.72 16.84 -11.74
N GLU A 27 42.71 15.52 -11.48
CA GLU A 27 43.36 14.69 -10.45
C GLU A 27 44.29 15.35 -9.41
N SER A 28 44.07 15.01 -8.13
CA SER A 28 45.07 14.34 -7.27
C SER A 28 44.51 14.03 -5.87
N THR A 29 44.66 12.76 -5.48
CA THR A 29 44.56 12.13 -4.15
C THR A 29 45.18 12.90 -2.95
N TYR A 30 44.63 12.75 -1.73
CA TYR A 30 45.26 12.14 -0.52
C TYR A 30 44.49 12.39 0.82
N LEU A 31 44.02 11.30 1.43
CA LEU A 31 43.99 10.87 2.85
C LEU A 31 43.89 11.85 4.06
N SER A 32 42.79 11.68 4.81
CA SER A 32 42.61 11.48 6.29
C SER A 32 43.60 12.03 7.34
N THR A 33 43.08 12.73 8.38
CA THR A 33 42.98 12.28 9.81
C THR A 33 42.82 13.43 10.84
N ASN A 34 41.85 13.26 11.73
CA ASN A 34 41.79 13.50 13.19
C ASN A 34 42.12 14.85 13.91
N SER A 35 41.11 15.27 14.68
CA SER A 35 41.09 15.47 16.16
C SER A 35 41.42 16.82 16.83
N HIS A 36 40.57 17.10 17.82
CA HIS A 36 40.45 18.19 18.80
C HIS A 36 41.71 18.70 19.51
N SER A 37 41.71 19.99 19.91
CA SER A 37 41.60 20.44 21.33
C SER A 37 42.05 21.92 21.55
N VAL A 38 41.78 22.42 22.76
CA VAL A 38 41.40 23.79 23.14
C VAL A 38 42.53 24.57 23.86
N GLN A 39 42.58 25.89 23.61
CA GLN A 39 43.15 27.04 24.39
C GLN A 39 44.65 27.14 24.76
N LYS A 40 45.29 28.32 24.50
CA LYS A 40 45.37 29.50 25.43
C LYS A 40 46.26 30.65 24.90
N ASN A 41 45.76 31.88 25.06
CA ASN A 41 46.36 33.23 25.12
C ASN A 41 47.88 33.45 24.87
N GLN A 42 48.18 34.42 24.00
CA GLN A 42 49.26 35.41 24.24
C GLN A 42 48.82 36.85 23.88
N ARG A 43 48.95 37.74 24.86
CA ARG A 43 48.81 39.21 24.75
C ARG A 43 49.99 39.79 23.96
N PHE A 44 49.75 40.77 23.10
CA PHE A 44 50.78 41.72 22.65
C PHE A 44 50.41 43.15 23.05
N SER A 45 51.31 43.78 23.80
CA SER A 45 51.25 45.17 24.24
C SER A 45 52.06 46.04 23.28
N TYR A 46 51.52 47.18 22.85
CA TYR A 46 52.27 48.19 22.10
C TYR A 46 52.35 49.51 22.89
N LYS A 47 53.57 50.06 23.01
CA LYS A 47 53.85 51.41 23.53
C LYS A 47 53.95 52.39 22.35
N PRO A 48 53.42 53.62 22.44
CA PRO A 48 53.51 54.58 21.36
C PRO A 48 54.86 55.31 21.41
N ASP A 49 55.42 55.61 20.24
CA ASP A 49 56.46 56.63 20.10
C ASP A 49 55.93 57.78 19.24
N SER A 50 56.30 58.98 19.66
CA SER A 50 55.64 60.26 19.37
C SER A 50 56.03 60.87 18.03
N SER A 51 55.04 61.35 17.26
CA SER A 51 55.07 62.69 16.64
C SER A 51 53.77 63.02 15.91
N THR A 52 53.07 64.04 16.43
CA THR A 52 52.09 64.94 15.78
C THR A 52 50.95 64.31 14.98
N GLN A 53 49.77 64.20 15.59
CA GLN A 53 48.52 64.13 14.84
C GLN A 53 47.42 64.88 15.61
N GLU A 54 46.78 65.82 14.92
CA GLU A 54 45.70 66.68 15.39
C GLU A 54 44.57 65.85 16.02
N ASP A 55 44.13 66.29 17.21
CA ASP A 55 42.90 65.85 17.86
C ASP A 55 41.70 66.09 16.94
N ILE A 56 41.19 65.02 16.32
CA ILE A 56 39.83 65.01 15.78
C ILE A 56 38.99 64.24 16.80
N SER A 57 38.43 64.96 17.79
CA SER A 57 37.43 64.39 18.69
C SER A 57 36.13 64.18 17.90
N TYR A 58 35.90 62.95 17.43
CA TYR A 58 34.58 62.52 17.02
C TYR A 58 33.74 62.34 18.29
N HIS A 59 32.99 63.37 18.67
CA HIS A 59 31.93 63.19 19.66
C HIS A 59 30.83 62.32 19.03
N SER A 60 30.69 61.08 19.50
CA SER A 60 29.41 60.37 19.40
C SER A 60 28.37 61.27 20.09
N LYS A 61 27.31 61.63 19.35
CA LYS A 61 26.16 62.29 19.96
C LYS A 61 25.26 61.17 20.45
N THR A 62 25.28 60.93 21.76
CA THR A 62 24.32 60.05 22.41
C THR A 62 22.93 60.67 22.28
N LEU A 63 21.99 59.94 21.68
CA LEU A 63 20.59 60.34 21.55
C LEU A 63 19.80 59.64 22.66
N ASN A 64 19.00 60.39 23.42
CA ASN A 64 18.10 59.77 24.39
C ASN A 64 17.00 59.00 23.65
N ALA A 65 16.73 57.76 24.08
CA ALA A 65 15.59 57.00 23.60
C ALA A 65 14.27 57.76 23.85
N GLN A 66 13.33 57.70 22.91
CA GLN A 66 12.02 58.33 23.07
C GLN A 66 11.10 57.44 23.93
N SER A 67 10.51 57.99 25.01
CA SER A 67 9.60 57.24 25.90
C SER A 67 8.22 57.03 25.25
N THR A 68 7.75 55.79 25.20
CA THR A 68 6.43 55.41 24.69
C THR A 68 5.33 55.62 25.73
N THR A 69 4.72 56.80 25.77
CA THR A 69 3.42 57.02 26.44
C THR A 69 2.35 57.43 25.44
N GLY A 70 1.54 56.48 24.99
CA GLY A 70 0.27 56.76 24.29
C GLY A 70 0.12 56.11 22.92
N THR A 71 -1.07 55.56 22.70
CA THR A 71 -1.54 54.86 21.50
C THR A 71 -1.56 55.74 20.25
N SER A 72 -0.66 55.47 19.30
CA SER A 72 -0.82 55.80 17.88
C SER A 72 -0.52 54.53 17.06
N ASN A 73 -1.48 54.11 16.22
CA ASN A 73 -1.33 53.02 15.23
C ASN A 73 -0.36 53.43 14.10
N LEU A 74 0.92 53.61 14.43
CA LEU A 74 2.02 53.58 13.47
C LEU A 74 2.78 52.29 13.77
N SER A 75 2.79 51.34 12.84
CA SER A 75 3.62 50.15 12.94
C SER A 75 5.07 50.57 12.71
N VAL A 76 5.80 50.86 13.79
CA VAL A 76 7.23 51.18 13.72
C VAL A 76 7.98 49.90 13.35
N SER A 77 8.84 49.97 12.33
CA SER A 77 9.69 48.85 11.89
C SER A 77 11.14 49.32 11.68
N TRP A 78 12.02 48.36 11.37
CA TRP A 78 13.39 48.64 10.94
C TRP A 78 13.52 49.12 9.48
N ASP A 79 12.44 49.18 8.72
CA ASP A 79 12.40 49.67 7.33
C ASP A 79 12.17 51.20 7.33
N MET A 80 13.28 51.95 7.37
CA MET A 80 13.31 53.41 7.53
C MET A 80 13.18 54.16 6.21
N ASP A 81 13.41 53.50 5.08
CA ASP A 81 13.15 54.06 3.75
C ASP A 81 11.82 53.59 3.12
N ASN A 82 11.09 52.73 3.82
CA ASN A 82 9.74 52.25 3.53
C ASN A 82 9.63 51.60 2.16
N ASN A 83 10.63 50.78 1.81
CA ASN A 83 10.63 49.98 0.58
C ASN A 83 10.01 48.58 0.77
N GLY A 84 9.58 48.24 1.99
CA GLY A 84 8.99 46.96 2.36
C GLY A 84 10.00 45.93 2.87
N THR A 85 11.28 46.27 2.96
CA THR A 85 12.36 45.40 3.44
C THR A 85 13.27 46.17 4.40
N ALA A 86 13.85 45.48 5.38
CA ALA A 86 14.91 46.07 6.21
C ALA A 86 16.25 45.50 5.75
N ASP A 87 17.16 46.35 5.24
CA ASP A 87 18.46 45.93 4.74
C ASP A 87 19.64 46.70 5.35
N ALA A 88 20.82 46.08 5.33
CA ALA A 88 21.98 46.62 6.03
C ALA A 88 22.55 47.89 5.37
N LEU A 89 22.42 48.04 4.06
CA LEU A 89 23.06 49.11 3.30
C LEU A 89 22.17 50.35 3.18
N THR A 90 20.86 50.19 3.37
CA THR A 90 19.90 51.27 3.49
C THR A 90 19.59 51.55 4.96
N ASP A 91 18.82 50.71 5.64
CA ASP A 91 18.25 50.97 6.96
C ASP A 91 19.26 50.92 8.10
N GLY A 92 20.04 49.83 8.15
CA GLY A 92 21.09 49.67 9.17
C GLY A 92 22.10 50.82 9.09
N LEU A 93 22.42 51.26 7.88
CA LEU A 93 23.35 52.36 7.65
C LEU A 93 22.71 53.73 7.90
N LEU A 94 21.41 53.91 7.66
CA LEU A 94 20.67 55.12 8.03
C LEU A 94 20.69 55.33 9.54
N LEU A 95 20.35 54.32 10.35
CA LEU A 95 20.40 54.41 11.80
C LEU A 95 21.81 54.70 12.30
N LEU A 96 22.81 53.98 11.77
CA LEU A 96 24.21 54.15 12.13
C LEU A 96 24.69 55.59 11.85
N ARG A 97 24.39 56.12 10.65
CA ARG A 97 24.73 57.51 10.27
C ARG A 97 24.00 58.51 11.15
N TYR A 98 22.73 58.26 11.44
CA TYR A 98 21.90 59.13 12.27
C TYR A 98 22.44 59.23 13.70
N ALA A 99 22.82 58.10 14.30
CA ALA A 99 23.43 58.01 15.63
C ALA A 99 24.83 58.66 15.68
N PHE A 100 25.58 58.68 14.57
CA PHE A 100 26.80 59.51 14.45
C PHE A 100 26.52 61.01 14.28
N GLY A 101 25.25 61.44 14.30
CA GLY A 101 24.85 62.84 14.22
C GLY A 101 24.82 63.40 12.80
N LEU A 102 24.85 62.56 11.76
CA LEU A 102 24.73 63.01 10.37
C LEU A 102 23.26 63.35 10.08
N ARG A 103 23.06 64.43 9.31
CA ARG A 103 21.75 64.97 8.91
C ARG A 103 21.81 65.49 7.47
N GLY A 104 20.65 65.80 6.90
CA GLY A 104 20.52 66.34 5.55
C GLY A 104 21.08 65.40 4.49
N SER A 105 21.67 65.96 3.44
CA SER A 105 22.24 65.17 2.33
C SER A 105 23.35 64.21 2.77
N SER A 106 24.02 64.46 3.90
CA SER A 106 25.06 63.56 4.42
C SER A 106 24.51 62.26 5.02
N LEU A 107 23.25 62.29 5.49
CA LEU A 107 22.55 61.12 6.03
C LEU A 107 22.22 60.15 4.89
N ILE A 108 21.49 60.63 3.88
CA ILE A 108 20.83 59.78 2.88
C ILE A 108 21.67 59.46 1.62
N LYS A 109 22.80 60.16 1.40
CA LYS A 109 23.54 60.00 0.13
C LYS A 109 24.05 58.56 -0.05
N GLY A 110 23.50 57.89 -1.07
CA GLY A 110 23.86 56.54 -1.52
C GLY A 110 23.49 55.43 -0.55
N VAL A 111 22.46 55.64 0.28
CA VAL A 111 21.99 54.68 1.32
C VAL A 111 20.47 54.64 1.43
N ILE A 112 19.78 54.99 0.34
CA ILE A 112 18.33 54.85 0.21
C ILE A 112 18.09 53.87 -0.91
N ALA A 113 17.15 52.96 -0.75
CA ALA A 113 16.76 52.01 -1.77
C ALA A 113 16.28 52.74 -3.04
N GLU A 114 16.52 52.16 -4.21
CA GLU A 114 16.12 52.79 -5.48
C GLU A 114 14.59 52.91 -5.62
N ASP A 115 13.84 52.07 -4.90
CA ASP A 115 12.38 51.98 -4.87
C ASP A 115 11.74 52.65 -3.65
N SER A 116 12.52 53.27 -2.75
CA SER A 116 11.98 54.10 -1.68
C SER A 116 11.21 55.30 -2.26
N SER A 117 9.97 55.45 -1.81
CA SER A 117 9.08 56.54 -2.24
C SER A 117 9.23 57.83 -1.42
N LEU A 118 10.07 57.82 -0.38
CA LEU A 118 10.18 58.90 0.59
C LEU A 118 11.12 60.03 0.14
N SER A 119 10.75 61.27 0.48
CA SER A 119 11.65 62.43 0.38
C SER A 119 12.65 62.47 1.54
N LEU A 120 13.70 63.29 1.41
CA LEU A 120 14.72 63.47 2.46
C LEU A 120 14.11 63.83 3.83
N ALA A 121 13.12 64.72 3.84
CA ALA A 121 12.48 65.16 5.07
C ALA A 121 11.59 64.06 5.68
N GLU A 122 11.02 63.19 4.84
CA GLU A 122 10.21 62.04 5.29
C GLU A 122 11.09 60.93 5.85
N ILE A 123 12.26 60.65 5.23
CA ILE A 123 13.23 59.69 5.77
C ILE A 123 13.75 60.13 7.14
N GLU A 124 14.07 61.41 7.33
CA GLU A 124 14.49 61.91 8.65
C GLU A 124 13.37 61.79 9.68
N ALA A 125 12.11 62.01 9.29
CA ALA A 125 10.97 61.83 10.17
C ALA A 125 10.72 60.35 10.52
N GLU A 126 10.98 59.44 9.57
CA GLU A 126 10.86 58.01 9.78
C GLU A 126 11.93 57.51 10.74
N ILE A 127 13.19 57.90 10.55
CA ILE A 127 14.28 57.56 11.47
C ILE A 127 14.01 58.10 12.88
N GLU A 128 13.47 59.32 13.01
CA GLU A 128 13.04 59.87 14.31
C GLU A 128 11.92 59.03 14.95
N THR A 129 11.04 58.45 14.15
CA THR A 129 10.01 57.52 14.63
C THR A 129 10.64 56.18 15.06
N THR A 130 11.62 55.68 14.31
CA THR A 130 12.37 54.46 14.67
C THR A 130 13.18 54.61 15.96
N LEU A 131 13.49 55.83 16.42
CA LEU A 131 14.12 56.04 17.74
C LEU A 131 13.27 55.54 18.92
N LEU A 132 11.97 55.29 18.73
CA LEU A 132 11.12 54.63 19.71
C LEU A 132 11.54 53.18 20.00
N ILE A 133 12.22 52.54 19.03
CA ILE A 133 12.66 51.15 19.12
C ILE A 133 14.19 51.01 19.00
N ALA A 134 14.91 52.06 18.59
CA ALA A 134 16.33 51.99 18.26
C ALA A 134 17.28 51.77 19.44
N ASP A 135 16.82 51.91 20.68
CA ASP A 135 17.58 51.45 21.86
C ASP A 135 17.46 49.92 21.91
N ILE A 136 18.47 49.21 21.42
CA ILE A 136 18.50 47.76 21.23
C ILE A 136 19.13 47.04 22.44
N ASP A 137 20.01 47.69 23.18
CA ASP A 137 20.62 47.14 24.41
C ASP A 137 19.91 47.58 25.70
N GLY A 138 18.97 48.53 25.62
CA GLY A 138 18.13 48.98 26.73
C GLY A 138 18.85 49.82 27.77
N ASP A 139 19.95 50.48 27.44
CA ASP A 139 20.65 51.38 28.35
C ASP A 139 20.02 52.79 28.43
N GLY A 140 18.96 53.06 27.64
CA GLY A 140 18.25 54.32 27.57
C GLY A 140 18.82 55.31 26.56
N GLN A 141 19.83 54.90 25.79
CA GLN A 141 20.48 55.67 24.75
C GLN A 141 20.39 54.96 23.40
N VAL A 142 20.59 55.74 22.32
CA VAL A 142 20.76 55.21 20.97
C VAL A 142 22.14 55.65 20.49
N ASP A 143 23.08 54.71 20.50
CA ASP A 143 24.48 54.93 20.18
C ASP A 143 24.91 54.16 18.91
N ALA A 144 25.78 54.78 18.11
CA ALA A 144 26.17 54.22 16.82
C ALA A 144 26.98 52.91 16.95
N LEU A 145 27.77 52.76 18.02
CA LEU A 145 28.67 51.61 18.18
C LEU A 145 28.06 50.47 19.02
N THR A 146 26.88 50.68 19.59
CA THR A 146 26.10 49.68 20.29
C THR A 146 24.88 49.33 19.42
N ASP A 147 23.84 50.15 19.43
CA ASP A 147 22.56 49.89 18.76
C ASP A 147 22.69 49.87 17.24
N GLY A 148 23.26 50.94 16.67
CA GLY A 148 23.43 51.05 15.22
C GLY A 148 24.30 49.93 14.65
N LEU A 149 25.29 49.48 15.42
CA LEU A 149 26.16 48.36 15.04
C LEU A 149 25.44 47.01 15.16
N ILE A 150 24.64 46.80 16.21
CA ILE A 150 23.87 45.57 16.41
C ILE A 150 22.84 45.40 15.29
N LEU A 151 22.07 46.45 14.96
CA LEU A 151 21.11 46.41 13.85
C LEU A 151 21.81 46.10 12.54
N LEU A 152 22.91 46.80 12.24
CA LEU A 152 23.68 46.59 11.02
C LEU A 152 24.21 45.15 10.90
N ARG A 153 24.72 44.59 12.00
CA ARG A 153 25.19 43.19 12.03
C ARG A 153 24.07 42.21 11.75
N HIS A 154 22.92 42.41 12.40
CA HIS A 154 21.76 41.56 12.20
C HIS A 154 21.28 41.60 10.75
N LEU A 155 21.19 42.79 10.14
CA LEU A 155 20.77 42.96 8.75
C LEU A 155 21.79 42.41 7.74
N PHE A 156 23.07 42.26 8.11
CA PHE A 156 24.06 41.49 7.35
C PHE A 156 24.00 39.98 7.58
N GLY A 157 23.05 39.49 8.39
CA GLY A 157 22.87 38.07 8.71
C GLY A 157 23.80 37.54 9.81
N LEU A 158 24.47 38.40 10.58
CA LEU A 158 25.29 37.97 11.71
C LEU A 158 24.39 37.63 12.91
N SER A 159 24.66 36.49 13.52
CA SER A 159 23.94 35.96 14.68
C SER A 159 24.91 35.43 15.74
N GLY A 160 24.40 34.95 16.88
CA GLY A 160 25.25 34.38 17.94
C GLY A 160 26.14 35.43 18.60
N ASP A 161 27.31 34.99 19.10
CA ASP A 161 28.29 35.88 19.73
C ASP A 161 28.70 37.05 18.82
N SER A 162 28.79 36.82 17.51
CA SER A 162 29.18 37.84 16.51
C SER A 162 28.21 39.01 16.44
N LEU A 163 26.93 38.82 16.80
CA LEU A 163 25.92 39.87 16.86
C LEU A 163 26.27 40.89 17.96
N VAL A 164 26.60 40.40 19.15
CA VAL A 164 26.75 41.22 20.37
C VAL A 164 28.21 41.55 20.71
N PHE A 165 29.19 40.87 20.09
CA PHE A 165 30.61 40.99 20.46
C PHE A 165 31.12 42.45 20.39
N GLY A 166 31.51 42.98 21.55
CA GLY A 166 32.06 44.33 21.70
C GLY A 166 31.06 45.46 21.45
N ALA A 167 29.75 45.17 21.40
CA ALA A 167 28.69 46.14 21.15
C ALA A 167 27.68 46.27 22.31
N ILE A 168 27.94 45.61 23.45
CA ILE A 168 27.10 45.68 24.66
C ILE A 168 27.83 46.51 25.73
N PRO A 169 27.29 47.68 26.15
CA PRO A 169 27.85 48.49 27.23
C PRO A 169 27.57 47.85 28.60
N ALA A 170 28.21 48.35 29.65
CA ALA A 170 28.04 47.80 31.00
C ALA A 170 26.66 48.12 31.60
N GLU A 171 26.03 49.16 31.07
CA GLU A 171 24.75 49.74 31.49
C GLU A 171 23.55 49.10 30.78
N ALA A 172 23.78 48.21 29.79
CA ALA A 172 22.75 47.53 29.02
C ALA A 172 21.82 46.68 29.91
N THR A 173 20.51 46.79 29.67
CA THR A 173 19.49 45.96 30.33
C THR A 173 19.09 44.74 29.50
N ARG A 174 19.35 44.76 28.18
CA ARG A 174 19.31 43.65 27.24
C ARG A 174 20.73 43.34 26.78
N SER A 175 21.30 42.25 27.26
CA SER A 175 22.72 41.93 27.07
C SER A 175 22.98 40.55 26.50
N SER A 176 21.97 39.67 26.48
CA SER A 176 22.10 38.33 25.90
C SER A 176 21.79 38.33 24.40
N VAL A 177 22.43 37.41 23.67
CA VAL A 177 22.17 37.19 22.24
C VAL A 177 20.68 36.94 21.98
N ILE A 178 20.03 36.18 22.85
CA ILE A 178 18.62 35.79 22.69
C ILE A 178 17.72 37.03 22.83
N GLU A 179 17.85 37.79 23.92
CA GLU A 179 17.03 38.98 24.16
C GLU A 179 17.17 40.02 23.04
N ILE A 180 18.40 40.21 22.53
CA ILE A 180 18.67 41.14 21.44
C ILE A 180 18.09 40.63 20.12
N THR A 181 18.22 39.33 19.84
CA THR A 181 17.68 38.73 18.62
C THR A 181 16.16 38.81 18.60
N ASP A 182 15.51 38.45 19.72
CA ASP A 182 14.05 38.52 19.85
C ASP A 182 13.55 39.96 19.71
N TYR A 183 14.26 40.92 20.30
CA TYR A 183 13.93 42.34 20.17
C TYR A 183 14.04 42.82 18.72
N LEU A 184 15.13 42.51 18.02
CA LEU A 184 15.30 42.88 16.61
C LEU A 184 14.21 42.25 15.74
N ILE A 185 13.92 40.95 15.91
CA ILE A 185 12.89 40.25 15.14
C ILE A 185 11.51 40.88 15.36
N SER A 186 11.20 41.34 16.57
CA SER A 186 9.88 41.90 16.89
C SER A 186 9.52 43.18 16.12
N TYR A 187 10.50 43.82 15.47
CA TYR A 187 10.31 45.02 14.66
C TYR A 187 10.83 44.88 13.22
N MET A 188 11.19 43.67 12.77
CA MET A 188 11.45 43.44 11.35
C MET A 188 10.15 43.67 10.55
N PRO A 189 10.23 44.27 9.36
CA PRO A 189 9.07 44.36 8.49
C PRO A 189 8.55 42.93 8.23
N VAL A 190 7.26 42.72 8.46
CA VAL A 190 6.62 41.44 8.14
C VAL A 190 6.59 41.35 6.62
N ASP A 191 7.25 40.34 6.08
CA ASP A 191 7.18 40.01 4.67
C ASP A 191 5.73 39.57 4.36
N ILE A 192 4.89 40.51 3.92
CA ILE A 192 3.49 40.28 3.54
C ILE A 192 3.37 39.62 2.15
N SER A 193 4.33 38.76 1.79
CA SER A 193 4.09 37.81 0.72
C SER A 193 3.09 36.77 1.23
N GLU A 194 1.84 36.90 0.77
CA GLU A 194 0.81 35.88 0.92
C GLU A 194 1.41 34.49 0.66
N PRO A 195 1.05 33.45 1.45
CA PRO A 195 1.58 32.11 1.23
C PRO A 195 1.34 31.72 -0.24
N SER A 196 2.44 31.43 -0.93
CA SER A 196 2.42 31.07 -2.36
C SER A 196 1.80 29.68 -2.60
N THR A 197 1.64 28.91 -1.53
CA THR A 197 0.98 27.62 -1.50
C THR A 197 -0.27 27.65 -0.62
N VAL A 198 -1.24 26.82 -0.98
CA VAL A 198 -2.42 26.55 -0.16
C VAL A 198 -2.58 25.04 0.02
N THR A 199 -3.22 24.68 1.12
CA THR A 199 -3.54 23.30 1.44
C THR A 199 -4.92 22.92 0.89
N ILE A 200 -4.99 21.83 0.14
CA ILE A 200 -6.26 21.18 -0.21
C ILE A 200 -6.35 19.91 0.64
N SER A 201 -7.41 19.78 1.42
CA SER A 201 -7.64 18.60 2.25
C SER A 201 -9.06 18.09 2.06
N GLY A 202 -9.36 16.92 2.60
CA GLY A 202 -10.72 16.40 2.59
C GLY A 202 -10.77 14.98 3.12
N LYS A 203 -11.99 14.45 3.19
CA LYS A 203 -12.26 13.06 3.51
C LYS A 203 -13.06 12.40 2.40
N VAL A 204 -12.62 11.20 2.00
CA VAL A 204 -13.32 10.34 1.05
C VAL A 204 -14.06 9.26 1.84
N THR A 205 -15.36 9.12 1.57
CA THR A 205 -16.21 8.08 2.16
C THR A 205 -17.09 7.44 1.11
N PHE A 206 -17.56 6.24 1.40
CA PHE A 206 -18.54 5.52 0.59
C PHE A 206 -19.65 4.96 1.49
N ASP A 207 -20.84 4.79 0.93
CA ASP A 207 -21.91 4.06 1.61
C ASP A 207 -21.58 2.57 1.66
N LEU A 208 -21.52 2.00 2.85
CA LEU A 208 -21.37 0.56 3.07
C LEU A 208 -22.69 -0.01 3.56
N ILE A 209 -23.09 -1.14 2.99
CA ILE A 209 -24.35 -1.82 3.30
C ILE A 209 -23.99 -3.09 4.08
N PRO A 210 -24.27 -3.14 5.39
CA PRO A 210 -23.96 -4.32 6.18
C PRO A 210 -25.00 -5.42 5.90
N PHE A 211 -24.66 -6.67 6.21
CA PHE A 211 -25.66 -7.72 6.36
C PHE A 211 -26.45 -7.55 7.65
N LYS A 212 -27.72 -7.98 7.63
CA LYS A 212 -28.53 -8.11 8.85
C LYS A 212 -27.92 -9.14 9.80
N THR A 213 -28.10 -8.90 11.10
CA THR A 213 -27.75 -9.89 12.14
C THR A 213 -28.55 -11.19 11.96
N PHE A 214 -27.97 -12.34 12.32
CA PHE A 214 -28.60 -13.68 12.31
C PHE A 214 -28.89 -14.28 10.92
N GLY A 215 -27.95 -14.19 9.98
CA GLY A 215 -28.11 -14.81 8.65
C GLY A 215 -29.21 -14.17 7.81
N GLY A 216 -29.47 -12.87 8.00
CA GLY A 216 -30.32 -12.10 7.10
C GLY A 216 -29.49 -11.47 5.98
N GLY A 217 -30.17 -11.13 4.88
CA GLY A 217 -29.60 -10.43 3.73
C GLY A 217 -29.10 -9.02 4.00
N LEU A 218 -28.70 -8.30 2.95
CA LEU A 218 -28.24 -6.92 3.04
C LEU A 218 -29.25 -5.99 3.74
N ASP A 219 -28.74 -5.11 4.60
CA ASP A 219 -29.49 -4.21 5.47
C ASP A 219 -29.53 -2.77 4.94
N PHE A 220 -30.36 -2.56 3.92
CA PHE A 220 -30.56 -1.24 3.31
C PHE A 220 -31.18 -0.19 4.23
N ASP A 221 -31.70 -0.58 5.41
CA ASP A 221 -32.19 0.35 6.42
C ASP A 221 -31.07 0.90 7.31
N ASN A 222 -29.88 0.27 7.30
CA ASN A 222 -28.74 0.59 8.17
C ASN A 222 -27.44 0.89 7.37
N ILE A 223 -27.58 1.56 6.22
CA ILE A 223 -26.44 2.07 5.44
C ILE A 223 -25.66 3.10 6.26
N TYR A 224 -24.33 3.01 6.25
CA TYR A 224 -23.46 3.98 6.91
C TYR A 224 -22.25 4.37 6.05
N ALA A 225 -21.72 5.56 6.29
CA ALA A 225 -20.55 6.04 5.58
C ALA A 225 -19.26 5.44 6.17
N ALA A 226 -18.55 4.64 5.36
CA ALA A 226 -17.23 4.08 5.65
C ALA A 226 -16.12 4.90 4.97
N PRO A 227 -14.89 4.95 5.53
CA PRO A 227 -13.77 5.64 4.91
C PRO A 227 -13.24 4.86 3.70
N SER A 228 -12.97 5.53 2.57
CA SER A 228 -12.21 4.90 1.48
C SER A 228 -10.73 4.90 1.85
N ARG A 229 -10.17 3.74 2.22
CA ARG A 229 -8.82 3.59 2.77
C ARG A 229 -7.77 3.41 1.66
N LYS A 230 -6.63 4.10 1.76
CA LYS A 230 -5.48 4.01 0.83
C LYS A 230 -5.79 4.24 -0.65
N VAL A 231 -6.93 4.86 -0.98
CA VAL A 231 -7.31 5.11 -2.38
C VAL A 231 -6.56 6.33 -2.92
N VAL A 232 -6.27 6.29 -4.21
CA VAL A 232 -5.59 7.38 -4.92
C VAL A 232 -6.51 8.59 -5.04
N VAL A 233 -6.00 9.75 -4.64
CA VAL A 233 -6.63 11.06 -4.80
C VAL A 233 -5.68 11.97 -5.58
N GLU A 234 -6.19 12.62 -6.62
CA GLU A 234 -5.43 13.48 -7.53
C GLU A 234 -6.09 14.85 -7.61
N ALA A 235 -5.29 15.92 -7.68
CA ALA A 235 -5.77 17.22 -8.12
C ALA A 235 -5.43 17.41 -9.60
N LEU A 236 -6.46 17.65 -10.41
CA LEU A 236 -6.35 17.79 -11.86
C LEU A 236 -6.62 19.23 -12.30
N ASP A 237 -5.86 19.72 -13.27
CA ASP A 237 -6.12 21.01 -13.93
C ASP A 237 -7.31 20.92 -14.92
N ASN A 238 -7.69 22.07 -15.49
CA ASN A 238 -8.76 22.15 -16.49
C ASN A 238 -8.51 21.35 -17.78
N SER A 239 -7.25 21.04 -18.11
CA SER A 239 -6.89 20.19 -19.25
C SER A 239 -6.94 18.71 -18.91
N GLY A 240 -7.13 18.36 -17.63
CA GLY A 240 -7.12 17.00 -17.13
C GLY A 240 -5.73 16.46 -16.79
N ASN A 241 -4.70 17.31 -16.75
CA ASN A 241 -3.38 16.90 -16.29
C ASN A 241 -3.35 16.82 -14.76
N MET A 242 -2.67 15.81 -14.25
CA MET A 242 -2.39 15.67 -12.82
C MET A 242 -1.39 16.74 -12.38
N VAL A 243 -1.77 17.52 -11.36
CA VAL A 243 -0.92 18.52 -10.72
C VAL A 243 -0.22 17.93 -9.51
N ILE A 244 -0.97 17.22 -8.67
CA ILE A 244 -0.48 16.54 -7.47
C ILE A 244 -1.35 15.32 -7.16
N SER A 245 -0.76 14.30 -6.54
CA SER A 245 -1.46 13.11 -6.07
C SER A 245 -1.02 12.71 -4.65
N SER A 246 -1.87 11.95 -3.99
CA SER A 246 -1.66 11.38 -2.67
C SER A 246 -2.62 10.19 -2.50
N ASN A 247 -2.54 9.50 -1.38
CA ASN A 247 -3.50 8.47 -1.01
C ASN A 247 -4.27 8.91 0.24
N THR A 248 -5.48 8.38 0.41
CA THR A 248 -6.19 8.54 1.69
C THR A 248 -5.51 7.75 2.83
N ASP A 249 -5.65 8.24 4.06
CA ASP A 249 -5.24 7.52 5.27
C ASP A 249 -6.29 6.47 5.72
N GLU A 250 -6.08 5.83 6.87
CA GLU A 250 -7.03 4.85 7.46
C GLU A 250 -8.42 5.43 7.72
N ASN A 251 -8.51 6.75 7.89
CA ASN A 251 -9.75 7.45 8.19
C ASN A 251 -10.38 8.07 6.93
N GLY A 252 -9.81 7.81 5.74
CA GLY A 252 -10.24 8.34 4.46
C GLY A 252 -9.78 9.79 4.21
N ASN A 253 -8.92 10.37 5.07
CA ASN A 253 -8.47 11.75 4.90
C ASN A 253 -7.35 11.83 3.88
N TYR A 254 -7.29 12.92 3.12
CA TYR A 254 -6.18 13.26 2.25
C TYR A 254 -5.78 14.73 2.43
N THR A 255 -4.54 15.05 2.05
CA THR A 255 -4.02 16.42 2.02
C THR A 255 -3.02 16.61 0.88
N PHE A 256 -3.02 17.81 0.30
CA PHE A 256 -2.12 18.28 -0.74
C PHE A 256 -1.62 19.67 -0.37
N GLU A 257 -0.40 20.00 -0.80
CA GLU A 257 0.06 21.39 -0.90
C GLU A 257 0.26 21.75 -2.38
N THR A 258 -0.29 22.87 -2.81
CA THR A 258 -0.19 23.31 -4.22
C THR A 258 -0.12 24.82 -4.31
N ALA A 259 0.29 25.36 -5.46
CA ALA A 259 0.30 26.79 -5.70
C ALA A 259 -1.09 27.43 -5.59
N LYS A 260 -1.10 28.69 -5.16
CA LYS A 260 -2.30 29.53 -5.11
C LYS A 260 -2.82 29.85 -6.52
N ASP A 261 -4.11 30.18 -6.62
CA ASP A 261 -4.77 30.69 -7.83
C ASP A 261 -4.79 29.74 -9.04
N LEU A 262 -4.76 28.43 -8.80
CA LEU A 262 -5.00 27.39 -9.80
C LEU A 262 -6.49 27.01 -9.84
N GLU A 263 -7.02 26.75 -11.04
CA GLU A 263 -8.32 26.11 -11.22
C GLU A 263 -8.14 24.59 -11.29
N LEU A 264 -8.65 23.89 -10.28
CA LEU A 264 -8.46 22.45 -10.09
C LEU A 264 -9.80 21.75 -9.85
N ARG A 265 -9.80 20.43 -10.01
CA ARG A 265 -10.77 19.50 -9.42
C ARG A 265 -10.05 18.38 -8.70
N VAL A 266 -10.66 17.83 -7.66
CA VAL A 266 -10.17 16.62 -6.99
C VAL A 266 -10.80 15.41 -7.66
N ARG A 267 -9.99 14.44 -8.07
CA ARG A 267 -10.39 13.13 -8.56
C ARG A 267 -10.05 12.07 -7.52
N VAL A 268 -11.01 11.21 -7.23
CA VAL A 268 -10.79 9.97 -6.46
C VAL A 268 -10.92 8.81 -7.42
N SER A 269 -9.98 7.88 -7.37
CA SER A 269 -9.97 6.69 -8.23
C SER A 269 -10.21 5.43 -7.39
N ALA A 270 -10.94 4.46 -7.93
CA ALA A 270 -11.03 3.10 -7.36
C ALA A 270 -9.72 2.34 -7.62
N LYS A 271 -8.64 2.86 -7.03
CA LYS A 271 -7.27 2.37 -7.13
C LYS A 271 -6.57 2.55 -5.80
N MET A 272 -5.89 1.52 -5.34
CA MET A 272 -4.93 1.58 -4.23
C MET A 272 -3.52 1.32 -4.78
N ILE A 273 -2.57 2.21 -4.49
CA ILE A 273 -1.17 2.02 -4.88
C ILE A 273 -0.25 2.38 -3.73
N GLN A 274 0.70 1.51 -3.40
CA GLN A 274 1.72 1.78 -2.40
C GLN A 274 3.05 1.17 -2.84
N ASN A 275 4.09 2.00 -2.85
CA ASN A 275 5.45 1.61 -3.25
C ASN A 275 6.40 1.81 -2.07
N SER A 276 6.22 0.99 -1.02
CA SER A 276 7.01 1.07 0.22
C SER A 276 7.45 -0.33 0.67
N ASN A 277 7.76 -0.53 1.96
CA ASN A 277 8.10 -1.85 2.51
C ASN A 277 6.97 -2.87 2.32
N VAL A 278 5.72 -2.43 2.47
CA VAL A 278 4.56 -3.15 1.96
C VAL A 278 4.15 -2.48 0.65
N SER A 279 3.97 -3.27 -0.41
CA SER A 279 3.60 -2.75 -1.73
C SER A 279 2.43 -3.49 -2.35
N TRP A 280 1.59 -2.73 -3.07
CA TRP A 280 0.40 -3.20 -3.78
C TRP A 280 0.04 -2.24 -4.92
N ASP A 281 -0.61 -2.77 -5.95
CA ASP A 281 -1.32 -2.02 -7.00
C ASP A 281 -2.64 -2.75 -7.28
N VAL A 282 -3.74 -2.24 -6.74
CA VAL A 282 -5.08 -2.83 -6.85
C VAL A 282 -6.00 -1.85 -7.54
N GLN A 283 -6.76 -2.31 -8.53
CA GLN A 283 -7.62 -1.45 -9.34
C GLN A 283 -8.97 -2.12 -9.59
N VAL A 284 -10.07 -1.36 -9.45
CA VAL A 284 -11.41 -1.81 -9.85
C VAL A 284 -11.81 -1.15 -11.17
N ARG A 285 -12.13 -1.95 -12.18
CA ARG A 285 -12.39 -1.52 -13.55
C ARG A 285 -13.71 -2.10 -14.08
N ASP A 286 -14.31 -1.39 -15.03
CA ASP A 286 -15.49 -1.85 -15.76
C ASP A 286 -15.08 -2.81 -16.87
N ASN A 287 -15.43 -4.10 -16.75
CA ASN A 287 -15.21 -5.11 -17.80
C ASN A 287 -16.13 -4.94 -19.02
N THR A 288 -17.25 -4.24 -18.87
CA THR A 288 -18.29 -4.10 -19.90
C THR A 288 -18.14 -2.85 -20.76
N THR A 289 -17.26 -1.93 -20.34
CA THR A 289 -16.94 -0.71 -21.10
C THR A 289 -15.44 -0.60 -21.36
N THR A 290 -15.07 -0.43 -22.63
CA THR A 290 -13.68 -0.14 -23.03
C THR A 290 -13.57 1.19 -23.75
N VAL A 291 -12.49 1.93 -23.46
CA VAL A 291 -12.10 3.15 -24.18
C VAL A 291 -10.64 2.98 -24.59
N ALA A 292 -10.32 3.24 -25.86
CA ALA A 292 -8.99 3.03 -26.42
C ALA A 292 -8.42 1.61 -26.17
N ASN A 293 -9.29 0.59 -26.17
CA ASN A 293 -8.99 -0.82 -25.88
C ASN A 293 -8.58 -1.10 -24.41
N GLU A 294 -8.89 -0.20 -23.48
CA GLU A 294 -8.66 -0.41 -22.04
C GLU A 294 -10.00 -0.37 -21.29
N ASN A 295 -10.15 -1.28 -20.32
CA ASN A 295 -11.27 -1.27 -19.39
C ASN A 295 -11.21 -0.04 -18.48
N LEU A 296 -12.33 0.67 -18.33
CA LEU A 296 -12.34 1.95 -17.63
C LEU A 296 -12.14 1.79 -16.11
N LEU A 297 -11.29 2.63 -15.53
CA LEU A 297 -11.16 2.79 -14.09
C LEU A 297 -12.35 3.60 -13.53
N TYR A 298 -12.93 3.16 -12.41
CA TYR A 298 -13.95 3.95 -11.73
C TYR A 298 -13.33 5.19 -11.07
N VAL A 299 -13.86 6.38 -11.38
CA VAL A 299 -13.37 7.65 -10.84
C VAL A 299 -14.54 8.56 -10.47
N THR A 300 -14.34 9.43 -9.48
CA THR A 300 -15.28 10.48 -9.09
C THR A 300 -14.56 11.81 -8.98
N ASP A 301 -15.07 12.82 -9.69
CA ASP A 301 -14.54 14.17 -9.69
C ASP A 301 -15.37 15.09 -8.80
N SER A 302 -14.71 15.94 -8.03
CA SER A 302 -15.34 17.09 -7.38
C SER A 302 -15.75 18.13 -8.42
N SER A 303 -16.66 19.04 -8.06
CA SER A 303 -16.82 20.27 -8.84
C SER A 303 -15.51 21.07 -8.87
N PRO A 304 -15.19 21.76 -9.98
CA PRO A 304 -14.01 22.62 -10.08
C PRO A 304 -13.99 23.71 -9.00
N PHE A 305 -12.80 24.16 -8.62
CA PHE A 305 -12.57 25.22 -7.64
C PHE A 305 -11.23 25.93 -7.88
N THR A 306 -11.09 27.13 -7.33
CA THR A 306 -9.84 27.91 -7.38
C THR A 306 -9.09 27.82 -6.07
N THR A 307 -7.77 27.60 -6.09
CA THR A 307 -6.91 27.48 -4.90
C THR A 307 -6.51 28.84 -4.29
N SER A 308 -7.47 29.74 -4.07
CA SER A 308 -7.19 31.09 -3.52
C SER A 308 -6.93 31.11 -2.00
N GLN A 309 -7.26 30.02 -1.31
CA GLN A 309 -7.05 29.82 0.13
C GLN A 309 -7.02 28.32 0.42
N ASN A 310 -6.78 27.93 1.68
CA ASN A 310 -6.93 26.55 2.10
C ASN A 310 -8.35 26.06 1.87
N ILE A 311 -8.51 24.87 1.29
CA ILE A 311 -9.80 24.34 0.84
C ILE A 311 -10.00 22.94 1.38
N ILE A 312 -11.23 22.67 1.82
CA ILE A 312 -11.69 21.33 2.19
C ILE A 312 -12.64 20.82 1.12
N LYS A 313 -12.38 19.62 0.58
CA LYS A 313 -13.19 18.94 -0.43
C LYS A 313 -13.50 17.52 0.01
N ASN A 314 -14.56 17.36 0.79
CA ASN A 314 -15.06 16.03 1.11
C ASN A 314 -15.74 15.42 -0.10
N ILE A 315 -15.51 14.13 -0.34
CA ILE A 315 -16.14 13.34 -1.39
C ILE A 315 -16.86 12.18 -0.72
N HIS A 316 -18.14 12.03 -1.03
CA HIS A 316 -18.95 10.92 -0.55
C HIS A 316 -19.54 10.19 -1.74
N LEU A 317 -19.34 8.88 -1.79
CA LEU A 317 -19.75 7.99 -2.85
C LEU A 317 -21.03 7.27 -2.40
N PRO A 318 -22.20 7.66 -2.91
CA PRO A 318 -23.45 7.01 -2.53
C PRO A 318 -23.52 5.57 -3.07
N ALA A 319 -24.26 4.72 -2.37
CA ALA A 319 -24.48 3.32 -2.73
C ALA A 319 -25.18 3.14 -4.09
N GLY A 320 -25.87 4.18 -4.59
CA GLY A 320 -26.95 3.96 -5.57
C GLY A 320 -28.10 3.28 -4.84
N ARG A 321 -28.75 2.22 -5.33
CA ARG A 321 -29.79 1.61 -4.48
C ARG A 321 -30.10 0.15 -4.74
N ASN A 322 -30.31 -0.60 -3.64
CA ASN A 322 -31.55 -1.35 -3.47
C ASN A 322 -32.45 -0.61 -2.46
N GLY A 323 -33.64 -0.21 -2.92
CA GLY A 323 -34.61 0.61 -2.18
C GLY A 323 -35.45 1.58 -3.01
N GLY A 324 -35.15 1.88 -4.30
CA GLY A 324 -35.92 2.77 -5.23
C GLY A 324 -35.43 4.18 -5.74
N ASN A 325 -34.14 4.58 -5.76
CA ASN A 325 -33.62 5.87 -6.24
C ASN A 325 -32.67 5.47 -7.35
N SER A 326 -33.01 5.88 -8.55
CA SER A 326 -32.30 5.62 -9.80
C SER A 326 -30.97 6.40 -9.85
N GLY A 327 -29.96 5.94 -9.11
CA GLY A 327 -28.65 6.57 -8.99
C GLY A 327 -27.50 5.63 -9.35
N ILE A 328 -26.37 6.20 -9.78
CA ILE A 328 -25.13 5.46 -10.06
C ILE A 328 -24.61 4.84 -8.76
N ARG A 329 -24.28 3.54 -8.77
CA ARG A 329 -23.72 2.81 -7.62
C ARG A 329 -22.23 3.09 -7.43
N SER A 330 -21.91 4.35 -7.15
CA SER A 330 -20.52 4.83 -7.05
C SER A 330 -19.75 4.27 -5.84
N ALA A 331 -20.44 3.75 -4.82
CA ALA A 331 -19.79 3.15 -3.65
C ALA A 331 -19.23 1.74 -3.93
N ALA A 332 -19.83 0.97 -4.84
CA ALA A 332 -19.52 -0.44 -5.05
C ALA A 332 -18.03 -0.72 -5.34
N PRO A 333 -17.34 0.00 -6.26
CA PRO A 333 -15.91 -0.20 -6.46
C PRO A 333 -15.07 0.06 -5.20
N PHE A 334 -15.53 0.92 -4.30
CA PHE A 334 -14.82 1.27 -3.07
C PHE A 334 -15.13 0.29 -1.93
N ALA A 335 -16.33 -0.30 -1.90
CA ALA A 335 -16.66 -1.41 -1.00
C ALA A 335 -15.84 -2.69 -1.33
N ILE A 336 -15.65 -2.95 -2.62
CA ILE A 336 -14.76 -4.03 -3.09
C ILE A 336 -13.31 -3.78 -2.62
N LEU A 337 -12.78 -2.57 -2.84
CA LEU A 337 -11.43 -2.23 -2.37
C LEU A 337 -11.30 -2.28 -0.84
N ASP A 338 -12.36 -1.93 -0.11
CA ASP A 338 -12.38 -1.99 1.35
C ASP A 338 -12.18 -3.43 1.85
N THR A 339 -12.86 -4.39 1.24
CA THR A 339 -12.69 -5.82 1.56
C THR A 339 -11.29 -6.29 1.21
N VAL A 340 -10.80 -5.97 0.01
CA VAL A 340 -9.45 -6.35 -0.44
C VAL A 340 -8.36 -5.73 0.43
N TYR A 341 -8.58 -4.52 0.94
CA TYR A 341 -7.69 -3.89 1.90
C TYR A 341 -7.61 -4.70 3.20
N ASP A 342 -8.75 -5.15 3.75
CA ASP A 342 -8.76 -5.99 4.95
C ASP A 342 -8.08 -7.35 4.69
N SER A 343 -8.27 -7.94 3.51
CA SER A 343 -7.55 -9.16 3.09
C SER A 343 -6.03 -8.96 3.07
N MET A 344 -5.55 -7.86 2.48
CA MET A 344 -4.13 -7.53 2.47
C MET A 344 -3.61 -7.27 3.88
N GLN A 345 -4.36 -6.57 4.73
CA GLN A 345 -3.91 -6.24 6.07
C GLN A 345 -3.80 -7.46 6.98
N THR A 346 -4.70 -8.45 6.83
CA THR A 346 -4.58 -9.75 7.51
C THR A 346 -3.23 -10.41 7.24
N VAL A 347 -2.70 -10.29 6.02
CA VAL A 347 -1.36 -10.78 5.67
C VAL A 347 -0.24 -9.87 6.15
N VAL A 348 -0.40 -8.55 6.05
CA VAL A 348 0.61 -7.58 6.52
C VAL A 348 0.87 -7.70 8.03
N ASP A 349 -0.15 -8.05 8.81
CA ASP A 349 -0.03 -8.26 10.26
C ASP A 349 0.96 -9.39 10.61
N VAL A 350 1.17 -10.36 9.70
CA VAL A 350 2.12 -11.47 9.87
C VAL A 350 3.36 -11.37 8.96
N GLU A 351 3.30 -10.58 7.88
CA GLU A 351 4.42 -10.30 6.97
C GLU A 351 4.50 -8.79 6.61
N PRO A 352 5.18 -7.97 7.44
CA PRO A 352 5.20 -6.51 7.29
C PRO A 352 6.12 -6.01 6.17
N THR A 353 6.70 -6.91 5.37
CA THR A 353 7.54 -6.59 4.20
C THR A 353 7.03 -7.18 2.89
N ILE A 354 5.77 -7.61 2.85
CA ILE A 354 5.19 -8.28 1.69
C ILE A 354 5.05 -7.36 0.47
N THR A 355 5.26 -7.94 -0.71
CA THR A 355 4.96 -7.33 -2.01
C THR A 355 3.84 -8.11 -2.67
N PHE A 356 2.64 -7.52 -2.71
CA PHE A 356 1.50 -8.09 -3.42
C PHE A 356 1.65 -7.82 -4.93
N PRO A 357 1.59 -8.85 -5.79
CA PRO A 357 1.53 -8.64 -7.23
C PRO A 357 0.31 -7.81 -7.64
N PRO A 358 0.35 -7.02 -8.74
CA PRO A 358 -0.79 -6.21 -9.13
C PRO A 358 -2.07 -7.04 -9.30
N LEU A 359 -3.22 -6.46 -8.92
CA LEU A 359 -4.54 -7.10 -8.98
C LEU A 359 -5.52 -6.19 -9.71
N GLU A 360 -6.13 -6.71 -10.77
CA GLU A 360 -7.27 -6.08 -11.44
C GLU A 360 -8.56 -6.76 -11.03
N ILE A 361 -9.52 -5.97 -10.59
CA ILE A 361 -10.85 -6.44 -10.22
C ILE A 361 -11.83 -5.83 -11.21
N TYR A 362 -12.64 -6.68 -11.81
CA TYR A 362 -13.64 -6.31 -12.79
C TYR A 362 -15.02 -6.37 -12.16
N TRP A 363 -15.68 -5.23 -12.14
CA TRP A 363 -17.05 -5.11 -11.66
C TRP A 363 -17.82 -4.17 -12.58
N SER A 364 -19.10 -4.47 -12.79
CA SER A 364 -20.04 -3.63 -13.52
C SER A 364 -21.44 -3.95 -13.04
N SER A 365 -22.36 -2.98 -13.15
CA SER A 365 -23.79 -3.24 -12.92
C SER A 365 -24.44 -4.18 -13.93
N ASN A 366 -23.73 -4.55 -14.98
CA ASN A 366 -24.19 -5.52 -15.96
C ASN A 366 -23.68 -6.94 -15.68
N ASN A 367 -22.77 -7.11 -14.71
CA ASN A 367 -22.21 -8.42 -14.37
C ASN A 367 -23.28 -9.29 -13.72
N ASN A 368 -23.72 -10.34 -14.41
CA ASN A 368 -24.91 -11.11 -14.11
C ASN A 368 -24.62 -12.62 -14.13
N THR A 369 -25.60 -13.41 -13.66
CA THR A 369 -25.49 -14.87 -13.50
C THR A 369 -25.64 -15.68 -14.80
N SER A 370 -25.76 -15.03 -15.96
CA SER A 370 -25.71 -15.73 -17.26
C SER A 370 -24.29 -16.16 -17.58
N SER A 371 -24.10 -17.39 -18.04
CA SER A 371 -22.79 -17.84 -18.53
C SER A 371 -22.50 -17.28 -19.92
N GLY A 372 -21.38 -16.60 -20.11
CA GLY A 372 -21.02 -16.06 -21.41
C GLY A 372 -19.70 -15.29 -21.45
N SER A 373 -19.73 -14.14 -22.13
CA SER A 373 -18.58 -13.27 -22.34
C SER A 373 -18.54 -12.21 -21.24
N PRO A 374 -17.42 -12.07 -20.50
CA PRO A 374 -17.28 -11.04 -19.47
C PRO A 374 -17.45 -9.62 -20.02
N GLU A 375 -17.16 -9.37 -21.29
CA GLU A 375 -17.37 -8.07 -21.93
C GLU A 375 -18.86 -7.68 -22.03
N ASN A 376 -19.77 -8.65 -21.98
CA ASN A 376 -21.21 -8.41 -21.92
C ASN A 376 -21.75 -8.38 -20.48
N GLY A 377 -20.90 -8.71 -19.49
CA GLY A 377 -21.30 -8.96 -18.11
C GLY A 377 -21.83 -10.38 -17.85
N ASP A 378 -21.76 -11.30 -18.81
CA ASP A 378 -22.25 -12.66 -18.63
C ASP A 378 -21.18 -13.51 -17.91
N LEU A 379 -21.14 -13.43 -16.57
CA LEU A 379 -20.11 -14.08 -15.74
C LEU A 379 -20.49 -15.48 -15.28
N GLY A 380 -21.77 -15.73 -14.99
CA GLY A 380 -22.23 -16.97 -14.36
C GLY A 380 -22.14 -16.94 -12.83
N SER A 381 -20.98 -16.56 -12.29
CA SER A 381 -20.69 -16.37 -10.86
C SER A 381 -19.64 -15.27 -10.70
N SER A 382 -19.39 -14.81 -9.47
CA SER A 382 -18.09 -14.20 -9.15
C SER A 382 -16.99 -15.27 -9.22
N TYR A 383 -15.79 -14.89 -9.70
CA TYR A 383 -14.66 -15.82 -9.84
C TYR A 383 -13.31 -15.12 -10.00
N PHE A 384 -12.26 -15.81 -9.56
CA PHE A 384 -10.88 -15.50 -9.89
C PHE A 384 -10.46 -16.13 -11.22
N GLN A 385 -9.76 -15.35 -12.03
CA GLN A 385 -9.09 -15.77 -13.24
C GLN A 385 -7.58 -15.55 -13.10
N SER A 386 -6.84 -16.66 -13.12
CA SER A 386 -5.37 -16.63 -13.09
C SER A 386 -4.81 -15.79 -14.25
N PRO A 387 -3.79 -14.95 -14.00
CA PRO A 387 -3.09 -14.86 -12.73
C PRO A 387 -3.61 -13.77 -11.78
N LYS A 388 -4.31 -12.74 -12.25
CA LYS A 388 -4.41 -11.46 -11.51
C LYS A 388 -5.75 -10.75 -11.68
N LYS A 389 -6.80 -11.50 -12.01
CA LYS A 389 -8.10 -10.94 -12.35
C LYS A 389 -9.16 -11.52 -11.45
N ILE A 390 -9.96 -10.67 -10.83
CA ILE A 390 -11.18 -11.09 -10.14
C ILE A 390 -12.36 -10.49 -10.89
N TYR A 391 -13.40 -11.26 -11.12
CA TYR A 391 -14.66 -10.80 -11.68
C TYR A 391 -15.74 -10.89 -10.60
N ILE A 392 -16.43 -9.79 -10.35
CA ILE A 392 -17.46 -9.67 -9.31
C ILE A 392 -18.82 -9.40 -9.97
N LEU A 393 -19.85 -10.14 -9.56
CA LEU A 393 -21.24 -9.90 -9.96
C LEU A 393 -21.71 -8.52 -9.48
N GLY A 394 -22.71 -7.98 -10.17
CA GLY A 394 -23.23 -6.66 -9.87
C GLY A 394 -24.64 -6.40 -10.35
N ASP A 395 -25.30 -7.30 -11.09
CA ASP A 395 -26.67 -7.05 -11.53
C ASP A 395 -27.66 -7.18 -10.37
N GLU A 396 -28.19 -6.03 -9.91
CA GLU A 396 -29.18 -5.95 -8.83
C GLU A 396 -30.49 -6.70 -9.08
N ASN A 397 -30.70 -7.25 -10.29
CA ASN A 397 -31.88 -8.06 -10.63
C ASN A 397 -31.61 -9.57 -10.61
N SER A 398 -30.35 -9.98 -10.52
CA SER A 398 -29.96 -11.39 -10.41
C SER A 398 -29.12 -11.60 -9.15
N ASP A 399 -27.95 -11.00 -9.09
CA ASP A 399 -27.02 -11.10 -7.96
C ASP A 399 -25.99 -9.96 -7.98
N ALA A 400 -25.65 -9.43 -6.80
CA ALA A 400 -24.84 -8.22 -6.67
C ALA A 400 -23.90 -8.27 -5.46
N ASP A 401 -22.69 -8.76 -5.71
CA ASP A 401 -21.74 -9.16 -4.67
C ASP A 401 -20.83 -8.03 -4.19
N GLU A 402 -21.03 -6.78 -4.66
CA GLU A 402 -20.17 -5.64 -4.31
C GLU A 402 -20.09 -5.32 -2.80
N TYR A 403 -21.05 -5.82 -2.02
CA TYR A 403 -21.08 -5.72 -0.56
C TYR A 403 -20.89 -7.08 0.14
N ASP A 404 -20.69 -8.15 -0.63
CA ASP A 404 -20.58 -9.51 -0.12
C ASP A 404 -19.12 -9.79 0.21
N ARG A 405 -18.72 -9.31 1.39
CA ARG A 405 -17.34 -9.32 1.85
C ARG A 405 -16.72 -10.72 1.83
N HIS A 406 -17.49 -11.75 2.17
CA HIS A 406 -17.02 -13.14 2.11
C HIS A 406 -16.74 -13.59 0.68
N VAL A 407 -17.61 -13.28 -0.28
CA VAL A 407 -17.42 -13.60 -1.70
C VAL A 407 -16.20 -12.88 -2.26
N ILE A 408 -16.06 -11.57 -2.01
CA ILE A 408 -14.89 -10.80 -2.47
C ILE A 408 -13.59 -11.33 -1.84
N ALA A 409 -13.61 -11.66 -0.54
CA ALA A 409 -12.44 -12.21 0.15
C ALA A 409 -12.09 -13.62 -0.39
N HIS A 410 -13.09 -14.47 -0.65
CA HIS A 410 -12.95 -15.79 -1.28
C HIS A 410 -12.15 -15.71 -2.58
N GLU A 411 -12.59 -14.85 -3.50
CA GLU A 411 -11.89 -14.68 -4.78
C GLU A 411 -10.49 -14.06 -4.62
N TRP A 412 -10.31 -13.20 -3.62
CA TRP A 412 -8.99 -12.67 -3.29
C TRP A 412 -8.05 -13.78 -2.77
N ILE A 413 -8.56 -14.80 -2.08
CA ILE A 413 -7.74 -15.92 -1.60
C ILE A 413 -7.24 -16.77 -2.78
N HIS A 414 -8.02 -16.95 -3.83
CA HIS A 414 -7.51 -17.60 -5.05
C HIS A 414 -6.43 -16.76 -5.74
N TYR A 415 -6.55 -15.43 -5.75
CA TYR A 415 -5.46 -14.55 -6.16
C TYR A 415 -4.21 -14.75 -5.29
N PHE A 416 -4.37 -14.84 -3.97
CA PHE A 416 -3.26 -15.12 -3.04
C PHE A 416 -2.61 -16.48 -3.34
N GLU A 417 -3.42 -17.53 -3.56
CA GLU A 417 -2.91 -18.86 -3.87
C GLU A 417 -2.06 -18.88 -5.14
N ASP A 418 -2.51 -18.22 -6.21
CA ASP A 418 -1.84 -18.19 -7.51
C ASP A 418 -0.54 -17.36 -7.50
N ASN A 419 -0.47 -16.32 -6.66
CA ASN A 419 0.60 -15.32 -6.74
C ASN A 419 1.62 -15.36 -5.60
N LEU A 420 1.23 -15.80 -4.40
CA LEU A 420 2.05 -15.77 -3.19
C LEU A 420 2.24 -17.17 -2.57
N SER A 421 1.38 -18.12 -2.95
CA SER A 421 1.44 -19.52 -2.54
C SER A 421 1.55 -20.42 -3.79
N ARG A 422 0.79 -21.52 -3.82
CA ARG A 422 0.59 -22.39 -4.99
C ARG A 422 -0.80 -23.01 -4.90
N SER A 423 -1.56 -22.92 -6.00
CA SER A 423 -2.73 -23.76 -6.24
C SER A 423 -2.47 -24.69 -7.42
N ASP A 424 -2.90 -25.95 -7.27
CA ASP A 424 -3.01 -26.90 -8.38
C ASP A 424 -4.48 -27.18 -8.74
N SER A 425 -5.41 -26.34 -8.23
CA SER A 425 -6.86 -26.51 -8.41
C SER A 425 -7.23 -26.48 -9.90
N LEU A 426 -8.17 -27.35 -10.27
CA LEU A 426 -8.77 -27.33 -11.61
C LEU A 426 -9.88 -26.28 -11.75
N GLY A 427 -10.31 -25.70 -10.63
CA GLY A 427 -11.53 -24.89 -10.54
C GLY A 427 -12.77 -25.63 -11.04
N GLY A 428 -13.73 -24.87 -11.56
CA GLY A 428 -14.96 -25.37 -12.16
C GLY A 428 -16.12 -25.47 -11.18
N SER A 429 -17.33 -25.72 -11.73
CA SER A 429 -18.58 -25.70 -10.96
C SER A 429 -18.57 -26.73 -9.83
N HIS A 430 -18.97 -26.31 -8.64
CA HIS A 430 -19.06 -27.13 -7.44
C HIS A 430 -20.11 -26.61 -6.45
N SER A 431 -20.31 -27.36 -5.37
CA SER A 431 -21.16 -27.03 -4.23
C SER A 431 -20.67 -27.78 -2.99
N GLN A 432 -21.09 -27.35 -1.80
CA GLN A 432 -20.68 -27.95 -0.52
C GLN A 432 -20.94 -29.44 -0.36
N GLU A 433 -21.96 -29.96 -1.04
CA GLU A 433 -22.32 -31.37 -0.95
C GLU A 433 -21.58 -32.23 -1.98
N ASP A 434 -20.76 -31.63 -2.85
CA ASP A 434 -20.00 -32.38 -3.83
C ASP A 434 -18.83 -33.13 -3.19
N ARG A 435 -18.55 -34.31 -3.76
CA ARG A 435 -17.28 -35.01 -3.55
C ARG A 435 -16.36 -34.62 -4.68
N LEU A 436 -15.33 -33.84 -4.39
CA LEU A 436 -14.48 -33.15 -5.35
C LEU A 436 -13.14 -33.86 -5.57
N ASP A 437 -12.45 -33.45 -6.63
CA ASP A 437 -11.00 -33.59 -6.77
C ASP A 437 -10.32 -32.91 -5.56
N MET A 438 -9.32 -33.56 -4.97
CA MET A 438 -8.68 -33.09 -3.72
C MET A 438 -8.11 -31.67 -3.80
N ARG A 439 -7.71 -31.25 -5.00
CA ARG A 439 -7.11 -29.92 -5.21
C ARG A 439 -8.18 -28.84 -5.20
N VAL A 440 -9.36 -29.16 -5.74
CA VAL A 440 -10.54 -28.27 -5.71
C VAL A 440 -11.11 -28.23 -4.30
N ALA A 441 -11.32 -29.38 -3.65
CA ALA A 441 -11.76 -29.43 -2.26
C ALA A 441 -10.88 -28.59 -1.33
N PHE A 442 -9.56 -28.67 -1.53
CA PHE A 442 -8.62 -27.90 -0.73
C PHE A 442 -8.68 -26.40 -1.01
N SER A 443 -8.60 -25.99 -2.29
CA SER A 443 -8.56 -24.57 -2.68
C SER A 443 -9.85 -23.84 -2.31
N GLU A 444 -11.02 -24.44 -2.57
CA GLU A 444 -12.32 -23.84 -2.23
C GLU A 444 -12.56 -23.81 -0.71
N GLY A 445 -12.21 -24.89 0.00
CA GLY A 445 -12.32 -24.95 1.45
C GLY A 445 -11.37 -23.96 2.16
N LEU A 446 -10.16 -23.78 1.64
CA LEU A 446 -9.21 -22.75 2.10
C LEU A 446 -9.78 -21.35 1.89
N ALA A 447 -10.35 -21.07 0.72
CA ALA A 447 -10.95 -19.79 0.39
C ALA A 447 -12.16 -19.47 1.30
N ASN A 448 -13.01 -20.46 1.58
CA ASN A 448 -14.08 -20.34 2.56
C ASN A 448 -13.53 -19.97 3.95
N ALA A 449 -12.58 -20.75 4.48
CA ALA A 449 -12.02 -20.55 5.82
C ALA A 449 -11.32 -19.20 5.98
N LEU A 450 -10.43 -18.85 5.04
CA LEU A 450 -9.70 -17.60 5.13
C LEU A 450 -10.62 -16.38 4.92
N SER A 451 -11.73 -16.51 4.18
CA SER A 451 -12.70 -15.41 4.04
C SER A 451 -13.35 -15.06 5.38
N ALA A 452 -13.66 -16.06 6.21
CA ALA A 452 -14.20 -15.87 7.56
C ALA A 452 -13.16 -15.27 8.51
N ILE A 453 -11.89 -15.67 8.39
CA ILE A 453 -10.78 -15.11 9.15
C ILE A 453 -10.59 -13.61 8.82
N ILE A 454 -10.53 -13.28 7.52
CA ILE A 454 -10.33 -11.90 7.03
C ILE A 454 -11.49 -10.98 7.45
N THR A 455 -12.72 -11.48 7.36
CA THR A 455 -13.91 -10.70 7.72
C THR A 455 -14.18 -10.69 9.22
N ASN A 456 -13.46 -11.51 9.99
CA ASN A 456 -13.70 -11.78 11.41
C ASN A 456 -15.19 -12.13 11.65
N ASP A 457 -15.71 -13.03 10.81
CA ASP A 457 -17.10 -13.44 10.81
C ASP A 457 -17.24 -14.90 10.33
N PRO A 458 -17.58 -15.84 11.23
CA PRO A 458 -17.70 -17.27 10.90
C PRO A 458 -18.90 -17.58 9.99
N ILE A 459 -19.83 -16.64 9.83
CA ILE A 459 -21.01 -16.85 9.00
C ILE A 459 -20.73 -16.26 7.62
N TYR A 460 -20.22 -17.10 6.72
CA TYR A 460 -20.11 -16.76 5.30
C TYR A 460 -21.50 -16.42 4.77
N ARG A 461 -21.60 -15.29 4.07
CA ARG A 461 -22.85 -14.81 3.51
C ARG A 461 -22.67 -14.33 2.07
N ASP A 462 -23.62 -14.74 1.26
CA ASP A 462 -23.80 -14.38 -0.14
C ASP A 462 -25.22 -13.82 -0.28
N SER A 463 -25.32 -12.58 -0.76
CA SER A 463 -26.61 -11.91 -0.86
C SER A 463 -27.37 -12.40 -2.09
N ASP A 464 -28.55 -11.84 -2.34
CA ASP A 464 -29.23 -12.04 -3.62
C ASP A 464 -29.99 -10.77 -4.01
N ALA A 465 -30.48 -10.72 -5.25
CA ALA A 465 -31.30 -9.61 -5.73
C ALA A 465 -32.70 -9.51 -5.09
N PHE A 466 -33.17 -10.54 -4.39
CA PHE A 466 -34.58 -10.68 -4.02
C PHE A 466 -34.82 -10.39 -2.54
N PHE A 467 -35.64 -9.37 -2.23
CA PHE A 467 -36.02 -9.08 -0.84
C PHE A 467 -36.44 -10.35 -0.08
N PRO A 468 -35.79 -10.69 1.06
CA PRO A 468 -35.04 -9.81 1.97
C PRO A 468 -33.53 -9.61 1.68
N TYR A 469 -33.07 -9.90 0.45
CA TYR A 469 -31.70 -9.81 -0.07
C TYR A 469 -30.78 -10.88 0.51
N PHE A 470 -31.36 -12.06 0.75
CA PHE A 470 -30.69 -13.20 1.36
C PHE A 470 -30.63 -14.31 0.33
N GLY A 471 -29.44 -14.58 -0.19
CA GLY A 471 -29.18 -15.73 -1.05
C GLY A 471 -28.84 -16.94 -0.21
N TRP A 472 -27.61 -16.96 0.28
CA TRP A 472 -27.03 -18.14 0.89
C TRP A 472 -26.10 -17.82 2.06
N SER A 473 -25.99 -18.76 3.01
CA SER A 473 -25.06 -18.63 4.11
C SER A 473 -24.60 -19.99 4.62
N MET A 474 -23.38 -20.05 5.11
CA MET A 474 -22.86 -21.19 5.89
C MET A 474 -22.21 -20.67 7.16
N ASN A 475 -22.32 -21.44 8.25
CA ASN A 475 -21.53 -21.20 9.43
C ASN A 475 -20.34 -22.16 9.41
N LEU A 476 -19.13 -21.61 9.45
CA LEU A 476 -17.90 -22.40 9.44
C LEU A 476 -17.66 -23.13 10.77
N GLU A 477 -18.44 -22.81 11.82
CA GLU A 477 -18.40 -23.40 13.17
C GLU A 477 -19.43 -24.51 13.39
N ASP A 478 -20.39 -24.72 12.49
CA ASP A 478 -21.50 -25.64 12.76
C ASP A 478 -21.11 -27.13 12.58
N GLY A 479 -19.89 -27.42 12.11
CA GLY A 479 -19.36 -28.77 11.91
C GLY A 479 -20.13 -29.64 10.89
N TYR A 480 -21.14 -29.08 10.21
CA TYR A 480 -22.00 -29.82 9.29
C TYR A 480 -21.26 -30.15 8.00
N THR A 481 -20.94 -31.42 7.81
CA THR A 481 -20.23 -31.95 6.64
C THR A 481 -20.95 -33.19 6.11
N PRO A 482 -21.84 -33.07 5.09
CA PRO A 482 -22.69 -34.18 4.64
C PRO A 482 -21.89 -35.35 4.02
N TYR A 483 -20.69 -35.08 3.50
CA TYR A 483 -19.74 -36.09 3.03
C TYR A 483 -18.33 -35.77 3.54
N PRO A 484 -18.00 -36.07 4.81
CA PRO A 484 -16.71 -35.71 5.36
C PRO A 484 -15.57 -36.49 4.69
N GLY A 485 -14.46 -35.82 4.39
CA GLY A 485 -13.27 -36.43 3.82
C GLY A 485 -12.35 -35.46 3.07
N TRP A 486 -11.24 -35.98 2.56
CA TRP A 486 -10.20 -35.23 1.83
C TRP A 486 -10.68 -34.67 0.47
N PHE A 487 -11.87 -35.06 0.04
CA PHE A 487 -12.56 -34.64 -1.18
C PHE A 487 -13.67 -33.62 -0.91
N SER A 488 -13.84 -33.15 0.34
CA SER A 488 -14.93 -32.24 0.73
C SER A 488 -14.40 -30.86 1.06
N GLU A 489 -14.87 -29.84 0.35
CA GLU A 489 -14.56 -28.44 0.68
C GLU A 489 -15.03 -28.07 2.08
N SER A 490 -16.20 -28.56 2.50
CA SER A 490 -16.70 -28.34 3.86
C SER A 490 -15.82 -29.00 4.92
N SER A 491 -15.19 -30.14 4.64
CA SER A 491 -14.21 -30.71 5.59
C SER A 491 -12.98 -29.82 5.71
N VAL A 492 -12.44 -29.37 4.57
CA VAL A 492 -11.25 -28.52 4.56
C VAL A 492 -11.50 -27.19 5.25
N GLN A 493 -12.64 -26.54 4.98
CA GLN A 493 -12.93 -25.23 5.55
C GLN A 493 -13.05 -25.29 7.09
N ASN A 494 -13.73 -26.31 7.64
CA ASN A 494 -13.88 -26.47 9.09
C ASN A 494 -12.49 -26.71 9.70
N ILE A 495 -11.71 -27.66 9.15
CA ILE A 495 -10.35 -27.94 9.61
C ILE A 495 -9.48 -26.65 9.63
N ILE A 496 -9.49 -25.86 8.57
CA ILE A 496 -8.64 -24.66 8.50
C ILE A 496 -9.14 -23.56 9.42
N TYR A 497 -10.45 -23.42 9.59
CA TYR A 497 -11.02 -22.45 10.50
C TYR A 497 -10.75 -22.82 11.96
N ASP A 498 -10.94 -24.09 12.34
CA ASP A 498 -10.63 -24.63 13.68
C ASP A 498 -9.14 -24.51 14.03
N LEU A 499 -8.23 -24.59 13.04
CA LEU A 499 -6.80 -24.32 13.29
C LEU A 499 -6.53 -22.87 13.71
N TYR A 500 -7.36 -21.93 13.25
CA TYR A 500 -7.20 -20.49 13.49
C TYR A 500 -7.88 -20.04 14.79
N ASP A 501 -9.12 -20.47 14.97
CA ASP A 501 -10.09 -20.02 15.95
C ASP A 501 -9.77 -20.54 17.38
N ALA A 502 -10.33 -19.90 18.42
CA ALA A 502 -10.09 -20.26 19.83
C ALA A 502 -11.35 -20.84 20.51
N THR A 503 -12.45 -20.94 19.77
CA THR A 503 -13.77 -21.26 20.31
C THR A 503 -13.91 -22.77 20.40
N SER A 504 -13.54 -23.34 21.55
CA SER A 504 -13.75 -24.77 21.79
C SER A 504 -15.25 -25.14 21.72
N ASP A 505 -15.66 -25.67 20.59
CA ASP A 505 -17.02 -26.18 20.30
C ASP A 505 -17.21 -27.63 20.80
N GLY A 506 -16.12 -28.24 21.27
CA GLY A 506 -16.09 -29.58 21.86
C GLY A 506 -15.23 -30.60 21.11
N VAL A 507 -14.54 -30.21 20.02
CA VAL A 507 -13.70 -31.12 19.22
C VAL A 507 -12.20 -30.84 19.34
N ASP A 508 -11.75 -29.61 19.60
CA ASP A 508 -10.34 -29.34 19.92
C ASP A 508 -10.06 -28.10 20.83
N ASP A 509 -8.77 -27.87 21.10
CA ASP A 509 -8.18 -26.74 21.86
C ASP A 509 -7.09 -26.03 20.99
N ILE A 510 -7.20 -26.05 19.65
CA ILE A 510 -6.14 -25.56 18.76
C ILE A 510 -6.36 -24.07 18.45
N GLU A 511 -5.46 -23.19 18.90
CA GLU A 511 -5.50 -21.75 18.56
C GLU A 511 -4.14 -21.36 17.96
N LEU A 512 -3.91 -21.65 16.67
CA LEU A 512 -2.65 -21.27 16.02
C LEU A 512 -2.65 -19.82 15.55
N GLY A 513 -3.83 -19.26 15.29
CA GLY A 513 -4.01 -18.00 14.59
C GLY A 513 -3.51 -18.05 13.14
N PHE A 514 -3.49 -16.89 12.47
CA PHE A 514 -3.21 -16.83 11.03
C PHE A 514 -1.74 -17.07 10.65
N GLY A 515 -0.79 -16.72 11.54
CA GLY A 515 0.65 -16.78 11.25
C GLY A 515 1.15 -18.16 10.81
N PRO A 516 0.89 -19.24 11.58
CA PRO A 516 1.26 -20.61 11.19
C PRO A 516 0.64 -21.07 9.86
N ILE A 517 -0.63 -20.73 9.60
CA ILE A 517 -1.33 -21.05 8.34
C ILE A 517 -0.64 -20.33 7.18
N TYR A 518 -0.42 -19.03 7.29
CA TYR A 518 0.30 -18.22 6.31
C TYR A 518 1.71 -18.75 6.04
N SER A 519 2.47 -19.08 7.09
CA SER A 519 3.84 -19.60 6.97
C SER A 519 3.89 -20.95 6.25
N THR A 520 2.87 -21.79 6.44
CA THR A 520 2.73 -23.06 5.73
C THR A 520 2.51 -22.79 4.24
N LEU A 521 1.48 -22.01 3.91
CA LEU A 521 1.07 -21.71 2.52
C LEU A 521 2.17 -21.01 1.71
N THR A 522 3.00 -20.19 2.35
CA THR A 522 4.05 -19.42 1.66
C THR A 522 5.44 -20.06 1.72
N SER A 523 5.58 -21.18 2.45
CA SER A 523 6.87 -21.88 2.58
C SER A 523 7.38 -22.44 1.25
N ASP A 524 8.71 -22.54 1.13
CA ASP A 524 9.33 -23.17 -0.05
C ASP A 524 9.00 -24.66 -0.15
N GLU A 525 8.79 -25.34 0.98
CA GLU A 525 8.38 -26.74 1.01
C GLU A 525 6.98 -26.93 0.41
N TYR A 526 6.06 -26.02 0.69
CA TYR A 526 4.70 -26.04 0.14
C TYR A 526 4.71 -25.72 -1.35
N LYS A 527 5.29 -24.57 -1.74
CA LYS A 527 5.30 -24.11 -3.14
C LYS A 527 6.03 -25.10 -4.07
N ASN A 528 7.11 -25.71 -3.61
CA ASN A 528 7.91 -26.64 -4.42
C ASN A 528 7.57 -28.12 -4.18
N ASN A 529 6.51 -28.44 -3.43
CA ASN A 529 6.16 -29.82 -3.08
C ASN A 529 6.03 -30.68 -4.35
N ASP A 530 6.62 -31.88 -4.35
CA ASP A 530 6.53 -32.77 -5.52
C ASP A 530 5.09 -33.23 -5.79
N TYR A 531 4.27 -33.34 -4.74
CA TYR A 531 2.87 -33.75 -4.84
C TYR A 531 1.99 -32.57 -5.24
N LEU A 532 0.79 -32.91 -5.71
CA LEU A 532 -0.24 -31.90 -5.99
C LEU A 532 -0.81 -31.36 -4.68
N ILE A 533 -1.01 -30.05 -4.62
CA ILE A 533 -1.50 -29.36 -3.43
C ILE A 533 -2.89 -29.86 -3.04
N SER A 534 -3.02 -30.24 -1.77
CA SER A 534 -4.27 -30.71 -1.15
C SER A 534 -4.14 -30.58 0.37
N ILE A 535 -5.15 -31.03 1.11
CA ILE A 535 -5.11 -31.06 2.58
C ILE A 535 -3.92 -31.88 3.13
N PHE A 536 -3.42 -32.87 2.38
CA PHE A 536 -2.32 -33.74 2.85
C PHE A 536 -0.96 -33.01 2.92
N PRO A 537 -0.43 -32.40 1.83
CA PRO A 537 0.75 -31.53 1.94
C PRO A 537 0.59 -30.40 2.95
N PHE A 538 -0.58 -29.73 2.98
CA PHE A 538 -0.84 -28.65 3.93
C PHE A 538 -0.69 -29.13 5.38
N ALA A 539 -1.45 -30.15 5.78
CA ALA A 539 -1.44 -30.66 7.15
C ALA A 539 -0.06 -31.23 7.52
N LYS A 540 0.64 -31.90 6.60
CA LYS A 540 1.99 -32.37 6.86
C LYS A 540 2.96 -31.22 7.16
N ILE A 541 3.02 -30.22 6.28
CA ILE A 541 3.98 -29.12 6.40
C ILE A 541 3.66 -28.27 7.62
N LEU A 542 2.39 -27.98 7.89
CA LEU A 542 1.97 -27.29 9.10
C LEU A 542 2.49 -28.02 10.33
N LYS A 543 2.23 -29.32 10.46
CA LYS A 543 2.64 -30.11 11.64
C LYS A 543 4.16 -30.19 11.78
N ASP A 544 4.91 -30.29 10.68
CA ASP A 544 6.37 -30.29 10.71
C ASP A 544 6.96 -28.94 11.19
N GLN A 545 6.20 -27.85 11.06
CA GLN A 545 6.56 -26.51 11.54
C GLN A 545 6.12 -26.24 12.99
N GLN A 546 5.33 -27.13 13.60
CA GLN A 546 4.76 -26.95 14.94
C GLN A 546 5.33 -27.94 15.98
N PRO A 547 5.18 -27.67 17.30
CA PRO A 547 5.52 -28.64 18.34
C PRO A 547 4.69 -29.93 18.26
N GLU A 548 5.24 -31.04 18.77
CA GLU A 548 4.60 -32.38 18.73
C GLU A 548 3.18 -32.43 19.35
N SER A 549 2.86 -31.53 20.30
CA SER A 549 1.51 -31.43 20.86
C SER A 549 0.48 -30.99 19.81
N VAL A 550 0.87 -30.12 18.88
CA VAL A 550 0.02 -29.65 17.78
C VAL A 550 -0.19 -30.75 16.74
N ASP A 551 0.85 -31.52 16.40
CA ASP A 551 0.73 -32.65 15.45
C ASP A 551 -0.39 -33.63 15.84
N ASN A 552 -0.45 -34.04 17.12
CA ASN A 552 -1.50 -34.93 17.62
C ASN A 552 -2.90 -34.30 17.55
N ALA A 553 -3.00 -33.01 17.84
CA ALA A 553 -4.27 -32.28 17.80
C ALA A 553 -4.76 -32.17 16.34
N VAL A 554 -3.91 -31.78 15.40
CA VAL A 554 -4.25 -31.72 13.97
C VAL A 554 -4.65 -33.09 13.43
N ASN A 555 -3.97 -34.18 13.81
CA ASN A 555 -4.41 -35.53 13.41
C ASN A 555 -5.78 -35.89 13.98
N THR A 556 -6.10 -35.43 15.20
CA THR A 556 -7.41 -35.66 15.82
C THR A 556 -8.50 -34.91 15.06
N LEU A 557 -8.25 -33.66 14.71
CA LEU A 557 -9.12 -32.82 13.90
C LEU A 557 -9.33 -33.41 12.49
N MET A 558 -8.26 -33.81 11.80
CA MET A 558 -8.37 -34.48 10.49
C MET A 558 -9.23 -35.76 10.57
N ASN A 559 -9.10 -36.54 11.65
CA ASN A 559 -9.87 -37.77 11.84
C ASN A 559 -11.36 -37.52 12.12
N THR A 560 -11.76 -36.39 12.72
CA THR A 560 -13.19 -36.07 12.94
C THR A 560 -13.90 -35.85 11.60
N HIS A 561 -13.17 -35.32 10.62
CA HIS A 561 -13.59 -35.20 9.22
C HIS A 561 -13.27 -36.45 8.37
N GLN A 562 -12.98 -37.59 9.00
CA GLN A 562 -12.72 -38.87 8.31
C GLN A 562 -11.56 -38.80 7.29
N ILE A 563 -10.51 -38.04 7.60
CA ILE A 563 -9.27 -37.99 6.84
C ILE A 563 -8.18 -38.68 7.65
N TYR A 564 -7.78 -39.88 7.21
CA TYR A 564 -6.88 -40.76 7.95
C TYR A 564 -5.49 -40.86 7.32
N GLY A 565 -5.35 -40.42 6.06
CA GLY A 565 -4.09 -40.45 5.32
C GLY A 565 -3.02 -39.55 5.93
N LEU A 566 -1.77 -40.01 5.89
CA LEU A 566 -0.61 -39.30 6.41
C LEU A 566 0.39 -38.98 5.28
N GLY A 567 1.28 -38.04 5.50
CA GLY A 567 2.30 -37.68 4.50
C GLY A 567 1.78 -36.68 3.46
N ASN A 568 2.63 -36.35 2.48
CA ASN A 568 2.25 -35.48 1.36
C ASN A 568 1.32 -36.21 0.36
N ASP A 569 1.27 -37.55 0.43
CA ASP A 569 0.59 -38.42 -0.52
C ASP A 569 -0.70 -39.06 0.04
N GLY A 570 -1.11 -38.70 1.25
CA GLY A 570 -2.28 -39.30 1.90
C GLY A 570 -2.13 -40.81 2.13
N SER A 571 -0.90 -41.28 2.39
CA SER A 571 -0.60 -42.69 2.58
C SER A 571 -1.41 -43.29 3.73
N GLY A 572 -2.01 -44.46 3.48
CA GLY A 572 -2.83 -45.14 4.48
C GLY A 572 -4.26 -44.64 4.61
N GLU A 573 -4.71 -43.70 3.77
CA GLU A 573 -6.11 -43.27 3.72
C GLU A 573 -7.06 -44.46 3.52
N THR A 574 -8.21 -44.42 4.19
CA THR A 574 -9.24 -45.47 4.18
C THR A 574 -10.63 -44.97 3.77
N ASN A 575 -10.85 -43.67 3.78
CA ASN A 575 -12.08 -43.05 3.28
C ASN A 575 -11.98 -42.84 1.77
N ASP A 576 -12.63 -43.71 0.99
CA ASP A 576 -12.65 -43.64 -0.48
C ASP A 576 -13.76 -42.76 -1.05
N GLY A 577 -14.56 -42.11 -0.17
CA GLY A 577 -15.72 -41.31 -0.54
C GLY A 577 -16.78 -42.12 -1.28
N GLY A 578 -16.83 -43.45 -1.11
CA GLY A 578 -17.71 -44.36 -1.84
C GLY A 578 -17.27 -44.67 -3.27
N ILE A 579 -16.05 -44.27 -3.66
CA ILE A 579 -15.45 -44.53 -4.97
C ILE A 579 -14.16 -45.33 -4.77
N SER A 580 -14.23 -46.66 -4.77
CA SER A 580 -13.07 -47.51 -4.43
C SER A 580 -11.82 -47.29 -5.30
N SER A 581 -11.97 -46.76 -6.52
CA SER A 581 -10.84 -46.43 -7.39
C SER A 581 -10.11 -45.14 -6.99
N SER A 582 -10.67 -44.32 -6.10
CA SER A 582 -10.03 -43.12 -5.55
C SER A 582 -8.87 -43.44 -4.61
N LEU A 583 -8.82 -44.67 -4.07
CA LEU A 583 -7.73 -45.14 -3.21
C LEU A 583 -6.83 -46.19 -3.87
N PRO A 584 -5.53 -46.20 -3.56
CA PRO A 584 -4.82 -45.18 -2.76
C PRO A 584 -4.79 -43.82 -3.46
N VAL A 585 -4.75 -42.72 -2.70
CA VAL A 585 -4.81 -41.33 -3.21
C VAL A 585 -3.76 -41.13 -4.31
N PHE A 586 -2.53 -41.58 -4.04
CA PHE A 586 -1.47 -41.71 -5.04
C PHE A 586 -1.10 -43.19 -5.23
N ARG A 587 -1.15 -43.64 -6.49
CA ARG A 587 -0.64 -44.96 -6.90
C ARG A 587 0.85 -44.84 -7.22
N ASN A 588 1.57 -45.96 -7.29
CA ASN A 588 2.99 -45.98 -7.64
C ASN A 588 3.22 -46.81 -8.90
N ILE A 589 4.06 -46.32 -9.81
CA ILE A 589 4.51 -47.06 -10.99
C ILE A 589 6.04 -46.99 -11.12
N THR A 590 6.64 -48.06 -11.61
CA THR A 590 8.05 -48.09 -12.02
C THR A 590 8.16 -48.72 -13.40
N THR A 591 9.26 -48.49 -14.10
CA THR A 591 9.54 -49.14 -15.40
C THR A 591 9.69 -50.66 -15.32
N SER A 592 9.71 -51.24 -14.11
CA SER A 592 9.87 -52.68 -13.87
C SER A 592 8.60 -53.39 -13.41
N ASN A 593 7.57 -52.65 -12.99
CA ASN A 593 6.35 -53.25 -12.42
C ASN A 593 5.36 -53.75 -13.49
N GLY A 594 5.59 -53.40 -14.76
CA GLY A 594 4.61 -53.58 -15.83
C GLY A 594 3.40 -52.67 -15.67
N ALA A 595 2.41 -52.85 -16.54
CA ALA A 595 1.24 -51.99 -16.55
C ALA A 595 0.38 -52.14 -15.28
N ILE A 596 -0.09 -51.03 -14.73
CA ILE A 596 -1.00 -50.97 -13.58
C ILE A 596 -2.41 -50.58 -14.02
N GLU A 597 -3.42 -51.04 -13.28
CA GLU A 597 -4.80 -50.62 -13.51
C GLU A 597 -5.07 -49.27 -12.85
N ILE A 598 -5.70 -48.38 -13.61
CA ILE A 598 -6.26 -47.12 -13.15
C ILE A 598 -7.69 -46.98 -13.69
N CYS A 599 -8.57 -46.32 -12.96
CA CYS A 599 -9.97 -46.23 -13.35
C CYS A 599 -10.52 -44.81 -13.16
N TYR A 600 -11.12 -44.29 -14.22
CA TYR A 600 -12.05 -43.17 -14.18
C TYR A 600 -13.39 -43.64 -13.63
N ASN A 601 -14.00 -42.84 -12.75
CA ASN A 601 -15.31 -43.11 -12.17
C ASN A 601 -16.09 -41.80 -12.01
N ASN A 602 -17.26 -41.71 -12.65
CA ASN A 602 -18.11 -40.52 -12.65
C ASN A 602 -19.35 -40.65 -11.74
N ASN A 603 -19.40 -41.63 -10.83
CA ASN A 603 -20.52 -41.79 -9.90
C ASN A 603 -20.66 -40.63 -8.90
N ALA A 604 -19.61 -39.82 -8.71
CA ALA A 604 -19.65 -38.59 -7.92
C ALA A 604 -19.95 -37.33 -8.78
N GLY A 605 -20.16 -37.50 -10.08
CA GLY A 605 -20.28 -36.42 -11.06
C GLY A 605 -19.07 -36.39 -12.02
N ILE A 606 -18.97 -35.33 -12.82
CA ILE A 606 -17.98 -35.21 -13.91
C ILE A 606 -17.06 -33.99 -13.71
N GLN A 607 -15.97 -33.92 -14.49
CA GLN A 607 -14.98 -32.83 -14.49
C GLN A 607 -14.12 -32.82 -13.22
N ASN A 608 -14.49 -32.02 -12.23
CA ASN A 608 -13.71 -31.76 -11.02
C ASN A 608 -14.18 -32.60 -9.82
N LYS A 609 -14.89 -33.71 -10.06
CA LYS A 609 -15.44 -34.58 -9.00
C LYS A 609 -14.54 -35.75 -8.66
N LEU A 610 -14.71 -36.29 -7.47
CA LEU A 610 -13.99 -37.45 -6.96
C LEU A 610 -14.07 -38.63 -7.94
N GLY A 611 -12.93 -39.24 -8.24
CA GLY A 611 -12.83 -40.38 -9.15
C GLY A 611 -12.68 -40.01 -10.63
N ASN A 612 -12.80 -38.73 -11.00
CA ASN A 612 -12.57 -38.29 -12.38
C ASN A 612 -11.09 -38.26 -12.75
N LYS A 613 -10.23 -37.98 -11.76
CA LYS A 613 -8.78 -37.97 -11.88
C LYS A 613 -8.17 -39.07 -11.03
N THR A 614 -7.09 -39.66 -11.50
CA THR A 614 -6.24 -40.60 -10.74
C THR A 614 -4.80 -40.10 -10.80
N TYR A 615 -4.10 -40.14 -9.66
CA TYR A 615 -2.72 -39.68 -9.57
C TYR A 615 -1.75 -40.83 -9.33
N ILE A 616 -0.62 -40.78 -10.01
CA ILE A 616 0.39 -41.82 -10.00
C ILE A 616 1.76 -41.18 -9.78
N VAL A 617 2.48 -41.64 -8.78
CA VAL A 617 3.88 -41.29 -8.54
C VAL A 617 4.76 -42.14 -9.45
N PHE A 618 5.59 -41.47 -10.22
CA PHE A 618 6.67 -42.08 -10.97
C PHE A 618 8.01 -41.43 -10.57
N GLU A 619 8.93 -42.24 -10.07
CA GLU A 619 10.30 -41.80 -9.77
C GLU A 619 11.25 -42.22 -10.89
N ALA A 620 11.69 -41.24 -11.68
CA ALA A 620 12.66 -41.44 -12.73
C ALA A 620 14.06 -41.61 -12.09
N ILE A 621 14.58 -42.84 -12.10
CA ILE A 621 15.91 -43.13 -11.54
C ILE A 621 17.03 -42.43 -12.33
N ASN A 622 16.87 -42.33 -13.65
CA ASN A 622 17.81 -41.65 -14.53
C ASN A 622 17.08 -40.58 -15.35
N SER A 623 17.75 -39.45 -15.60
CA SER A 623 17.30 -38.52 -16.64
C SER A 623 17.35 -39.23 -18.00
N GLY A 624 16.28 -39.12 -18.78
CA GLY A 624 16.15 -39.86 -20.03
C GLY A 624 14.77 -39.70 -20.65
N THR A 625 14.54 -40.43 -21.74
CA THR A 625 13.25 -40.40 -22.42
C THR A 625 12.38 -41.55 -21.97
N TYR A 626 11.12 -41.25 -21.71
CA TYR A 626 10.12 -42.20 -21.25
C TYR A 626 8.91 -42.18 -22.17
N SER A 627 8.35 -43.35 -22.44
CA SER A 627 7.02 -43.50 -23.02
C SER A 627 6.05 -43.85 -21.90
N ILE A 628 4.99 -43.06 -21.77
CA ILE A 628 3.89 -43.28 -20.84
C ILE A 628 2.67 -43.56 -21.70
N SER A 629 2.04 -44.71 -21.50
CA SER A 629 0.91 -45.14 -22.32
C SER A 629 -0.26 -45.55 -21.46
N LEU A 630 -1.43 -45.06 -21.83
CA LEU A 630 -2.72 -45.43 -21.32
C LEU A 630 -3.45 -46.21 -22.41
N SER A 631 -3.89 -47.43 -22.08
CA SER A 631 -4.65 -48.27 -23.01
C SER A 631 -5.88 -48.83 -22.32
N PRO A 632 -7.01 -49.00 -23.02
CA PRO A 632 -8.23 -49.38 -22.35
C PRO A 632 -8.17 -50.84 -21.90
N LYS A 633 -8.57 -51.10 -20.65
CA LYS A 633 -8.54 -52.44 -20.05
C LYS A 633 -9.85 -53.20 -20.23
N ASN A 634 -10.97 -52.49 -20.30
CA ASN A 634 -12.30 -53.08 -20.47
C ASN A 634 -13.06 -52.46 -21.66
N PRO A 635 -14.06 -53.17 -22.23
CA PRO A 635 -14.80 -52.67 -23.40
C PRO A 635 -15.50 -51.33 -23.19
N ALA A 636 -15.90 -51.02 -21.95
CA ALA A 636 -16.53 -49.74 -21.62
C ALA A 636 -15.60 -48.55 -21.90
N SER A 637 -14.28 -48.76 -21.79
CA SER A 637 -13.28 -47.70 -21.97
C SER A 637 -12.90 -47.46 -23.43
N TYR A 638 -13.26 -48.34 -24.37
CA TYR A 638 -12.81 -48.27 -25.77
C TYR A 638 -13.28 -47.04 -26.54
N SER A 639 -14.34 -46.38 -26.09
CA SER A 639 -14.91 -45.21 -26.76
C SER A 639 -14.76 -43.92 -25.95
N THR A 640 -13.97 -43.96 -24.87
CA THR A 640 -13.73 -42.79 -24.02
C THR A 640 -12.62 -41.92 -24.60
N ASP A 641 -12.65 -40.64 -24.27
CA ASP A 641 -11.59 -39.69 -24.54
C ASP A 641 -10.61 -39.70 -23.35
N ALA A 642 -9.60 -40.57 -23.41
CA ALA A 642 -8.71 -40.80 -22.28
C ALA A 642 -7.56 -39.79 -22.32
N ASP A 643 -7.31 -39.13 -21.19
CA ASP A 643 -6.32 -38.06 -21.07
C ASP A 643 -5.19 -38.43 -20.12
N LEU A 644 -4.00 -37.90 -20.40
CA LEU A 644 -2.81 -38.08 -19.57
C LEU A 644 -1.99 -36.78 -19.50
N SER A 645 -1.52 -36.45 -18.30
CA SER A 645 -0.59 -35.35 -18.03
C SER A 645 0.49 -35.79 -17.05
N ILE A 646 1.68 -35.19 -17.16
CA ILE A 646 2.78 -35.41 -16.20
C ILE A 646 3.32 -34.08 -15.69
N PHE A 647 3.54 -34.03 -14.38
CA PHE A 647 3.91 -32.84 -13.62
C PHE A 647 5.21 -33.05 -12.85
N LYS A 648 5.91 -31.95 -12.57
CA LYS A 648 6.97 -31.88 -11.56
C LYS A 648 6.76 -30.62 -10.73
N SER A 649 6.49 -30.81 -9.44
CA SER A 649 6.17 -29.73 -8.50
C SER A 649 5.08 -28.79 -9.04
N GLY A 650 3.96 -29.36 -9.51
CA GLY A 650 2.81 -28.61 -10.03
C GLY A 650 2.97 -28.11 -11.48
N ILE A 651 4.20 -28.07 -12.00
CA ILE A 651 4.45 -27.63 -13.37
C ILE A 651 4.19 -28.78 -14.34
N THR A 652 3.26 -28.58 -15.28
CA THR A 652 3.01 -29.52 -16.39
C THR A 652 4.23 -29.62 -17.30
N LEU A 653 4.81 -30.81 -17.42
CA LEU A 653 5.94 -31.08 -18.32
C LEU A 653 5.47 -31.55 -19.70
N GLY A 654 4.34 -32.26 -19.76
CA GLY A 654 3.73 -32.71 -20.99
C GLY A 654 2.37 -33.34 -20.76
N GLN A 655 1.58 -33.40 -21.82
CA GLN A 655 0.20 -33.86 -21.80
C GLN A 655 -0.19 -34.45 -23.15
N ASP A 656 -1.09 -35.41 -23.13
CA ASP A 656 -1.84 -35.92 -24.28
C ASP A 656 -3.33 -35.78 -23.97
N TYR A 657 -3.93 -34.75 -24.55
CA TYR A 657 -5.38 -34.50 -24.56
C TYR A 657 -5.94 -34.86 -25.94
N SER A 658 -5.61 -36.06 -26.38
CA SER A 658 -5.94 -36.57 -27.72
C SER A 658 -7.46 -36.63 -27.85
N ALA A 659 -8.08 -35.87 -28.76
CA ALA A 659 -9.55 -35.92 -28.99
C ALA A 659 -10.05 -37.24 -29.65
N GLN A 660 -9.28 -38.32 -29.50
CA GLN A 660 -9.60 -39.64 -30.05
C GLN A 660 -10.42 -40.40 -29.02
N ASN A 661 -11.69 -40.62 -29.34
CA ASN A 661 -12.59 -41.48 -28.58
C ASN A 661 -12.26 -42.97 -28.77
N ASN A 662 -11.01 -43.37 -28.47
CA ASN A 662 -10.47 -44.72 -28.61
C ASN A 662 -9.95 -45.29 -27.28
N GLY A 663 -10.13 -44.57 -26.17
CA GLY A 663 -9.74 -44.96 -24.83
C GLY A 663 -8.24 -45.01 -24.57
N SER A 664 -7.43 -44.32 -25.36
CA SER A 664 -5.96 -44.37 -25.25
C SER A 664 -5.33 -42.98 -25.21
N ALA A 665 -4.25 -42.84 -24.45
CA ALA A 665 -3.39 -41.66 -24.40
C ALA A 665 -1.92 -42.12 -24.41
N ASN A 666 -1.04 -41.41 -25.09
CA ASN A 666 0.38 -41.75 -25.17
C ASN A 666 1.26 -40.50 -25.15
N LEU A 667 2.20 -40.46 -24.22
CA LEU A 667 3.16 -39.37 -24.10
C LEU A 667 4.59 -39.89 -24.19
N PHE A 668 5.39 -39.32 -25.09
CA PHE A 668 6.83 -39.59 -25.22
C PHE A 668 7.61 -38.35 -24.80
N ILE A 669 8.27 -38.41 -23.64
CA ILE A 669 8.77 -37.22 -22.95
C ILE A 669 10.15 -37.43 -22.32
N ALA A 670 11.00 -36.41 -22.39
CA ALA A 670 12.26 -36.37 -21.68
C ALA A 670 12.03 -35.90 -20.23
N LEU A 671 12.41 -36.73 -19.26
CA LEU A 671 12.29 -36.43 -17.84
C LEU A 671 13.66 -36.29 -17.20
N THR A 672 13.74 -35.43 -16.19
CA THR A 672 14.91 -35.37 -15.30
C THR A 672 14.81 -36.47 -14.25
N ALA A 673 15.91 -36.82 -13.58
CA ALA A 673 15.82 -37.72 -12.43
C ALA A 673 14.95 -37.12 -11.30
N GLY A 674 14.31 -37.99 -10.52
CA GLY A 674 13.48 -37.64 -9.38
C GLY A 674 11.99 -37.91 -9.60
N LYS A 675 11.18 -37.40 -8.68
CA LYS A 675 9.74 -37.64 -8.62
C LYS A 675 8.96 -36.83 -9.65
N HIS A 676 7.97 -37.46 -10.24
CA HIS A 676 6.98 -36.87 -11.14
C HIS A 676 5.60 -37.41 -10.76
N ILE A 677 4.58 -36.60 -10.98
CA ILE A 677 3.18 -37.01 -10.81
C ILE A 677 2.56 -37.16 -12.19
N ILE A 678 1.96 -38.31 -12.47
CA ILE A 678 1.13 -38.54 -13.64
C ILE A 678 -0.31 -38.39 -13.20
N GLU A 679 -1.07 -37.56 -13.90
CA GLU A 679 -2.54 -37.49 -13.80
C GLU A 679 -3.13 -38.20 -15.00
N THR A 680 -4.18 -38.97 -14.77
CA THR A 680 -5.02 -39.54 -15.83
C THR A 680 -6.48 -39.21 -15.59
N GLY A 681 -7.24 -39.05 -16.65
CA GLY A 681 -8.68 -38.84 -16.56
C GLY A 681 -9.39 -39.15 -17.88
N VAL A 682 -10.65 -38.74 -17.96
CA VAL A 682 -11.45 -38.81 -19.18
C VAL A 682 -12.08 -37.45 -19.44
N TRP A 683 -11.97 -36.96 -20.67
CA TRP A 683 -12.64 -35.74 -21.10
C TRP A 683 -14.12 -36.02 -21.38
N ASP A 684 -15.00 -35.55 -20.51
CA ASP A 684 -16.47 -35.64 -20.69
C ASP A 684 -17.17 -34.35 -20.25
N PRO A 685 -16.93 -33.21 -20.93
CA PRO A 685 -17.47 -31.92 -20.51
C PRO A 685 -19.00 -31.85 -20.62
N ASN A 686 -19.61 -32.71 -21.46
CA ASN A 686 -21.04 -32.71 -21.77
C ASN A 686 -21.82 -33.83 -21.07
N GLN A 687 -21.20 -34.55 -20.13
CA GLN A 687 -21.81 -35.67 -19.40
C GLN A 687 -22.41 -36.75 -20.34
N SER A 688 -21.70 -37.02 -21.44
CA SER A 688 -22.12 -37.95 -22.48
C SER A 688 -21.80 -39.40 -22.15
N ILE A 689 -20.87 -39.64 -21.21
CA ILE A 689 -20.46 -40.97 -20.78
C ILE A 689 -21.40 -41.45 -19.68
N ALA A 690 -21.89 -42.69 -19.81
CA ALA A 690 -22.78 -43.29 -18.81
C ALA A 690 -22.11 -43.35 -17.42
N LEU A 691 -22.92 -43.34 -16.37
CA LEU A 691 -22.41 -43.51 -15.00
C LEU A 691 -21.78 -44.89 -14.83
N GLY A 692 -20.54 -44.93 -14.34
CA GLY A 692 -19.82 -46.17 -14.08
C GLY A 692 -18.31 -46.00 -13.92
N SER A 693 -17.61 -47.12 -14.00
CA SER A 693 -16.15 -47.18 -13.89
C SER A 693 -15.52 -47.66 -15.20
N TYR A 694 -14.54 -46.90 -15.68
CA TYR A 694 -13.84 -47.06 -16.94
C TYR A 694 -12.36 -47.23 -16.62
N CYS A 695 -11.82 -48.41 -16.90
CA CYS A 695 -10.49 -48.79 -16.44
C CYS A 695 -9.51 -48.97 -17.61
N TYR A 696 -8.28 -48.59 -17.36
CA TYR A 696 -7.17 -48.55 -18.31
C TYR A 696 -5.94 -49.22 -17.70
N ASN A 697 -5.04 -49.68 -18.56
CA ASN A 697 -3.70 -50.10 -18.21
C ASN A 697 -2.76 -48.92 -18.48
N LEU A 698 -2.14 -48.40 -17.41
CA LEU A 698 -1.05 -47.43 -17.48
C LEU A 698 0.28 -48.16 -17.48
N ASP A 699 1.10 -47.95 -18.50
CA ASP A 699 2.45 -48.52 -18.61
C ASP A 699 3.49 -47.42 -18.82
N ILE A 700 4.71 -47.67 -18.33
CA ILE A 700 5.84 -46.76 -18.48
C ILE A 700 7.12 -47.50 -18.86
N THR A 701 7.77 -47.05 -19.94
CA THR A 701 9.04 -47.62 -20.43
C THR A 701 10.08 -46.53 -20.61
N GLY A 702 11.29 -46.73 -20.07
CA GLY A 702 12.44 -45.85 -20.28
C GLY A 702 13.34 -46.33 -21.42
N PHE A 703 13.98 -45.39 -22.13
CA PHE A 703 14.83 -45.64 -23.31
C PHE A 703 16.27 -45.18 -23.13
#